data_AF-A0A1I5LGS4-F1
#
_entry.id   AF-A0A1I5LGS4-F1
#
_cell.length_a   1.000
_cell.length_b   1.000
_cell.length_c   1.000
_cell.angle_alpha   90.00
_cell.angle_beta   90.00
_cell.angle_gamma   90.00
#
_symmetry.space_group_name_H-M   'P 1'
#
loop_
_entity.id
_entity.type
_entity.pdbx_description
1 polymer ?
#
loop_
_entity_poly.entity_id
_entity_poly.type
_entity_poly.pdbx_seq_one_letter_code
_entity_poly.pdbx_strand_id
1 'polypeptide(L)'
;MKKQWKQTLAGGSLAVSMLLIPGTIEAEGPDDPAPSIDPENPNGKSVLFDNTHGQTAGQADWVIDGAFSEFAEGIAGNGYEVDELRQTEPISVDDLEPHDVFIIPEANIPFKQSEQEAMVEYTENGGSIFFISDHYNADRNLNRWDSSEIMNGYRRGAYANPTKGMEQDEINSEAMQGVKSSDWLSDEFGIRFRYNAPGTVTADQIAAPEETFGITEGVEEAAMHAGSTLAVTDPETAKGIVYLPDGLTESDKWGPSVDEGIYHGGGTEEGPFAAIAKKQEGKAAFIGDSSPVEDASPKYRNEQTGDPKTTYDGFQEADDAELLLNMVDWLAKQEDYQTFSETDITLNEPSPLLTKEIPEQSKQPEPEPWSQPDPGYEWYDPSTFAPGSYGAEEDPAAEPEYSFDYPDTLPAGEAFTLHVEIEGLNPGQTVSGYDTGIYLDGGQQVAQVQRENGSWPSGYGYSDAFSVTADENGTAVKELTVRLQEGTEGAANLRLRQSGNNLYTTPVTIGEGGQDDGGDNGDESPQLTSIEEARVAADGNEVTVEGVITSEPGTFGGQGFYLQDETGGIYVFQHDSRFEKGQEVRITGGLTTYQGMKEIDSISSIEVQGTQNLPDYETVNVLEGSHQAERVTIEGGSVQNIQEYGSAFEFDLHVQDGVTRVRVDNRTNISFDDFTSRVQEGDQVSVSGIASIFGETYQLLPLKSADIEAYGSAPEIMDLSVSTFDITESAAIPIEVKDEEGGPVSLKSEINGEVSNGSPVLSPLQLTPGEYELTVTAEDETGRTAERSFPIEMELGTDRIDELIELGERQGYIHDGKTADRLERKAENVQRAKNNPSRDGKWNALLHQMEAQAGKKVDESFLSYWKK
;
A
#
# COMPACT_ATOMS: atom_id res chain seq x y z
N MET A 1 39.57 5.27 48.86
CA MET A 1 39.24 6.39 49.78
C MET A 1 39.36 7.69 48.97
N LYS A 2 38.22 8.31 48.61
CA LYS A 2 38.06 9.69 48.05
C LYS A 2 38.64 9.92 46.64
N LYS A 3 38.02 10.66 45.72
CA LYS A 3 36.74 11.39 45.67
C LYS A 3 36.48 11.78 44.20
N GLN A 4 35.19 11.94 43.89
CA GLN A 4 34.58 12.64 42.74
C GLN A 4 35.38 13.85 42.22
N TRP A 5 35.16 14.19 40.95
CA TRP A 5 34.53 15.46 40.54
C TRP A 5 33.81 15.27 39.19
N LYS A 6 32.50 15.54 39.19
CA LYS A 6 31.69 15.78 37.98
C LYS A 6 32.00 17.20 37.50
N GLN A 7 32.23 17.37 36.21
CA GLN A 7 32.01 18.65 35.53
C GLN A 7 31.18 18.41 34.28
N THR A 8 29.98 18.96 34.34
CA THR A 8 29.01 19.19 33.28
C THR A 8 29.64 20.06 32.20
N LEU A 9 29.64 19.58 30.96
CA LEU A 9 29.80 20.41 29.77
C LEU A 9 28.59 20.15 28.89
N ALA A 10 27.62 21.06 28.99
CA ALA A 10 26.64 21.29 27.96
C ALA A 10 27.41 21.86 26.74
N GLY A 11 27.63 21.03 25.73
CA GLY A 11 28.00 21.45 24.39
C GLY A 11 26.75 21.33 23.54
N GLY A 12 26.23 22.45 23.05
CA GLY A 12 25.09 22.44 22.14
C GLY A 12 25.47 21.73 20.85
N SER A 13 24.60 20.80 20.41
CA SER A 13 24.58 20.34 19.02
C SER A 13 24.35 21.56 18.14
N LEU A 14 25.37 21.94 17.38
CA LEU A 14 25.13 22.62 16.11
C LEU A 14 24.55 21.56 15.19
N ALA A 15 23.24 21.60 14.99
CA ALA A 15 22.61 20.98 13.84
C ALA A 15 23.18 21.70 12.60
N VAL A 16 24.18 21.08 11.98
CA VAL A 16 24.55 21.40 10.61
C VAL A 16 23.51 20.68 9.78
N SER A 17 22.44 21.37 9.44
CA SER A 17 21.51 20.93 8.40
C SER A 17 22.32 20.92 7.11
N MET A 18 22.79 19.73 6.74
CA MET A 18 23.38 19.47 5.44
C MET A 18 22.19 19.51 4.49
N LEU A 19 22.08 20.58 3.69
CA LEU A 19 21.19 20.55 2.54
C LEU A 19 21.73 19.45 1.63
N LEU A 20 21.02 18.32 1.57
CA LEU A 20 21.13 17.37 0.48
C LEU A 20 20.77 18.12 -0.80
N ILE A 21 21.73 18.19 -1.72
CA ILE A 21 21.47 18.60 -3.10
C ILE A 21 20.91 17.34 -3.77
N PRO A 22 19.69 17.35 -4.31
CA PRO A 22 19.21 16.19 -5.05
C PRO A 22 20.01 16.05 -6.36
N GLY A 23 20.46 14.83 -6.67
CA GLY A 23 20.75 14.45 -8.05
C GLY A 23 22.19 14.11 -8.45
N THR A 24 23.07 13.64 -7.56
CA THR A 24 24.26 12.90 -8.02
C THR A 24 24.19 11.47 -7.51
N ILE A 25 23.95 10.52 -8.44
CA ILE A 25 24.10 9.09 -8.17
C ILE A 25 25.59 8.85 -7.94
N GLU A 26 26.01 8.70 -6.68
CA GLU A 26 27.37 8.29 -6.33
C GLU A 26 27.38 6.75 -6.15
N ALA A 27 28.50 6.11 -6.52
CA ALA A 27 28.72 4.70 -6.24
C ALA A 27 28.99 4.51 -4.73
N GLU A 28 27.94 4.49 -3.93
CA GLU A 28 28.03 4.19 -2.50
C GLU A 28 28.38 2.72 -2.26
N GLY A 29 28.94 2.41 -1.10
CA GLY A 29 29.23 1.05 -0.68
C GLY A 29 29.14 0.85 0.83
N PRO A 30 29.58 -0.33 1.33
CA PRO A 30 29.46 -0.69 2.75
C PRO A 30 30.30 0.16 3.71
N ASP A 31 31.25 0.95 3.19
CA ASP A 31 32.08 1.87 3.98
C ASP A 31 31.52 3.30 4.02
N ASP A 32 30.47 3.59 3.23
CA ASP A 32 29.83 4.90 3.20
C ASP A 32 28.77 5.04 4.31
N PRO A 33 28.44 6.27 4.75
CA PRO A 33 27.41 6.49 5.74
C PRO A 33 26.09 5.86 5.30
N ALA A 34 25.51 5.00 6.14
CA ALA A 34 24.20 4.44 5.88
C ALA A 34 23.11 5.52 5.97
N PRO A 35 22.07 5.47 5.10
CA PRO A 35 20.91 6.34 5.21
C PRO A 35 20.15 6.07 6.51
N SER A 36 19.40 7.08 6.94
CA SER A 36 18.53 7.02 8.11
C SER A 36 17.37 8.01 7.92
N ILE A 37 16.18 7.65 8.38
CA ILE A 37 14.96 8.44 8.30
C ILE A 37 14.47 8.72 9.72
N ASP A 38 14.50 10.00 10.09
CA ASP A 38 13.95 10.49 11.35
C ASP A 38 12.43 10.72 11.22
N PRO A 39 11.59 10.14 12.10
CA PRO A 39 10.16 10.34 12.05
C PRO A 39 9.78 11.75 12.53
N GLU A 40 8.77 12.36 11.89
CA GLU A 40 8.24 13.66 12.35
C GLU A 40 7.66 13.60 13.77
N ASN A 41 7.02 12.47 14.10
CA ASN A 41 6.38 12.21 15.40
C ASN A 41 6.95 10.93 16.03
N PRO A 42 8.13 10.99 16.69
CA PRO A 42 8.80 9.79 17.21
C PRO A 42 7.97 9.06 18.27
N ASN A 43 7.75 7.76 18.06
CA ASN A 43 7.10 6.85 19.00
C ASN A 43 8.11 6.23 20.01
N GLY A 44 9.42 6.46 19.79
CA GLY A 44 10.52 5.99 20.64
C GLY A 44 10.99 4.57 20.34
N LYS A 45 10.66 4.04 19.15
CA LYS A 45 11.05 2.74 18.62
C LYS A 45 11.84 2.91 17.34
N SER A 46 12.59 1.88 16.96
CA SER A 46 13.47 1.92 15.78
C SER A 46 13.46 0.60 14.99
N VAL A 47 13.70 0.73 13.69
CA VAL A 47 13.74 -0.35 12.71
C VAL A 47 15.08 -0.29 11.97
N LEU A 48 15.74 -1.44 11.79
CA LEU A 48 16.99 -1.58 11.05
C LEU A 48 16.76 -2.43 9.79
N PHE A 49 17.14 -1.94 8.62
CA PHE A 49 17.12 -2.68 7.36
C PHE A 49 18.48 -3.27 7.04
N ASP A 50 18.52 -4.52 6.62
CA ASP A 50 19.75 -5.15 6.12
C ASP A 50 20.13 -4.63 4.73
N ASN A 51 21.38 -4.20 4.57
CA ASN A 51 22.02 -3.98 3.26
C ASN A 51 23.41 -4.64 3.21
N THR A 52 23.55 -5.79 3.89
CA THR A 52 24.82 -6.54 3.97
C THR A 52 24.79 -7.85 3.18
N HIS A 53 23.63 -8.28 2.70
CA HIS A 53 23.43 -9.55 2.00
C HIS A 53 22.98 -9.38 0.54
N GLY A 54 23.40 -8.31 -0.12
CA GLY A 54 23.16 -8.12 -1.56
C GLY A 54 21.76 -7.63 -1.90
N GLN A 55 21.16 -6.79 -1.06
CA GLN A 55 19.88 -6.12 -1.32
C GLN A 55 19.90 -5.21 -2.56
N THR A 56 21.09 -4.92 -3.10
CA THR A 56 21.31 -4.13 -4.32
C THR A 56 21.74 -4.98 -5.53
N ALA A 57 21.74 -6.31 -5.41
CA ALA A 57 22.25 -7.25 -6.41
C ALA A 57 21.39 -7.28 -7.68
N GLY A 58 22.02 -7.34 -8.86
CA GLY A 58 21.30 -7.46 -10.13
C GLY A 58 20.20 -6.39 -10.31
N GLN A 59 18.93 -6.81 -10.29
CA GLN A 59 17.75 -5.92 -10.38
C GLN A 59 17.19 -5.50 -9.01
N ALA A 60 17.67 -6.08 -7.91
CA ALA A 60 17.26 -5.69 -6.57
C ALA A 60 17.79 -4.29 -6.23
N ASP A 61 16.99 -3.50 -5.51
CA ASP A 61 17.43 -2.24 -4.92
C ASP A 61 16.69 -1.96 -3.61
N TRP A 62 16.65 -2.96 -2.74
CA TRP A 62 15.79 -3.03 -1.56
C TRP A 62 16.38 -2.26 -0.37
N VAL A 63 16.76 -1.02 -0.60
CA VAL A 63 17.36 -0.09 0.35
C VAL A 63 16.36 1.01 0.71
N ILE A 64 16.52 1.61 1.89
CA ILE A 64 15.50 2.52 2.46
C ILE A 64 15.40 3.87 1.73
N ASP A 65 16.37 4.19 0.87
CA ASP A 65 16.39 5.37 -0.01
C ASP A 65 16.46 4.97 -1.50
N GLY A 66 16.02 3.75 -1.80
CA GLY A 66 15.88 3.18 -3.14
C GLY A 66 14.52 2.49 -3.25
N ALA A 67 14.43 1.35 -3.95
CA ALA A 67 13.15 0.74 -4.30
C ALA A 67 12.30 0.21 -3.11
N PHE A 68 12.72 0.41 -1.85
CA PHE A 68 11.95 0.16 -0.63
C PHE A 68 11.64 1.47 0.13
N SER A 69 11.82 2.63 -0.50
CA SER A 69 11.72 3.96 0.11
C SER A 69 10.32 4.26 0.61
N GLU A 70 9.26 3.92 -0.14
CA GLU A 70 7.88 4.17 0.30
C GLU A 70 7.53 3.34 1.55
N PHE A 71 8.03 2.10 1.63
CA PHE A 71 7.85 1.27 2.82
C PHE A 71 8.60 1.87 4.02
N ALA A 72 9.86 2.29 3.83
CA ALA A 72 10.65 2.94 4.86
C ALA A 72 10.02 4.26 5.33
N GLU A 73 9.48 5.06 4.42
CA GLU A 73 8.73 6.29 4.71
C GLU A 73 7.42 6.00 5.44
N GLY A 74 6.69 4.95 5.06
CA GLY A 74 5.50 4.48 5.77
C GLY A 74 5.80 4.10 7.22
N ILE A 75 6.90 3.37 7.45
CA ILE A 75 7.38 3.04 8.80
C ILE A 75 7.73 4.32 9.56
N ALA A 76 8.48 5.25 8.97
CA ALA A 76 8.78 6.53 9.60
C ALA A 76 7.52 7.36 9.89
N GLY A 77 6.51 7.29 9.02
CA GLY A 77 5.18 7.88 9.19
C GLY A 77 4.44 7.38 10.44
N ASN A 78 4.64 6.10 10.79
CA ASN A 78 4.13 5.50 12.04
C ASN A 78 5.01 5.83 13.28
N GLY A 79 6.03 6.67 13.11
CA GLY A 79 6.80 7.26 14.19
C GLY A 79 8.09 6.52 14.55
N TYR A 80 8.52 5.54 13.75
CA TYR A 80 9.76 4.80 13.98
C TYR A 80 10.97 5.53 13.39
N GLU A 81 12.11 5.46 14.08
CA GLU A 81 13.41 5.75 13.47
C GLU A 81 13.79 4.59 12.54
N VAL A 82 14.13 4.87 11.28
CA VAL A 82 14.48 3.85 10.30
C VAL A 82 15.93 4.00 9.90
N ASP A 83 16.74 2.98 10.16
CA ASP A 83 18.16 2.93 9.84
C ASP A 83 18.46 1.82 8.84
N GLU A 84 19.52 1.98 8.06
CA GLU A 84 20.09 0.90 7.24
C GLU A 84 21.40 0.39 7.84
N LEU A 85 21.61 -0.93 7.77
CA LEU A 85 22.86 -1.58 8.15
C LEU A 85 23.77 -1.72 6.93
N ARG A 86 24.89 -0.98 6.94
CA ARG A 86 25.99 -1.12 5.98
C ARG A 86 27.26 -1.55 6.69
N GLN A 87 27.81 -2.70 6.32
CA GLN A 87 29.12 -3.16 6.77
C GLN A 87 29.60 -4.35 5.94
N THR A 88 30.89 -4.67 6.06
CA THR A 88 31.51 -5.87 5.47
C THR A 88 31.68 -7.03 6.46
N GLU A 89 31.63 -6.73 7.76
CA GLU A 89 31.75 -7.74 8.81
C GLU A 89 30.42 -8.49 8.97
N PRO A 90 30.44 -9.79 9.37
CA PRO A 90 29.21 -10.54 9.58
C PRO A 90 28.32 -9.89 10.64
N ILE A 91 27.00 -9.91 10.41
CA ILE A 91 26.01 -9.41 11.37
C ILE A 91 26.23 -10.08 12.74
N SER A 92 26.28 -9.25 13.77
CA SER A 92 26.38 -9.66 15.16
C SER A 92 25.18 -9.19 15.97
N VAL A 93 24.96 -9.80 17.13
CA VAL A 93 23.86 -9.40 18.03
C VAL A 93 24.02 -7.94 18.51
N ASP A 94 25.25 -7.44 18.63
CA ASP A 94 25.54 -6.05 19.01
C ASP A 94 25.05 -5.04 17.95
N ASP A 95 24.94 -5.46 16.69
CA ASP A 95 24.41 -4.63 15.60
C ASP A 95 22.88 -4.52 15.67
N LEU A 96 22.22 -5.57 16.16
CA LEU A 96 20.75 -5.71 16.18
C LEU A 96 20.11 -5.19 17.47
N GLU A 97 20.74 -5.42 18.64
CA GLU A 97 20.22 -5.05 19.97
C GLU A 97 19.81 -3.57 20.16
N PRO A 98 20.41 -2.58 19.46
CA PRO A 98 19.97 -1.19 19.56
C PRO A 98 18.56 -0.94 18.98
N HIS A 99 18.06 -1.83 18.11
CA HIS A 99 16.82 -1.66 17.36
C HIS A 99 15.72 -2.62 17.80
N ASP A 100 14.46 -2.20 17.66
CA ASP A 100 13.31 -3.02 18.07
C ASP A 100 12.90 -4.04 17.01
N VAL A 101 13.09 -3.71 15.73
CA VAL A 101 12.79 -4.58 14.58
C VAL A 101 13.97 -4.58 13.62
N PHE A 102 14.33 -5.77 13.12
CA PHE A 102 15.30 -5.96 12.04
C PHE A 102 14.57 -6.49 10.80
N ILE A 103 14.70 -5.82 9.66
CA ILE A 103 14.06 -6.20 8.40
C ILE A 103 15.14 -6.68 7.44
N ILE A 104 14.90 -7.83 6.81
CA ILE A 104 15.80 -8.43 5.83
C ILE A 104 15.08 -8.51 4.49
N PRO A 105 15.33 -7.54 3.61
CA PRO A 105 14.85 -7.58 2.23
C PRO A 105 15.59 -8.62 1.41
N GLU A 106 14.85 -9.41 0.62
CA GLU A 106 15.28 -10.44 -0.34
C GLU A 106 16.82 -10.62 -0.44
N ALA A 107 17.37 -11.36 0.52
CA ALA A 107 18.82 -11.56 0.60
C ALA A 107 19.33 -12.33 -0.62
N ASN A 108 20.45 -11.90 -1.17
CA ASN A 108 21.12 -12.49 -2.34
C ASN A 108 22.51 -13.06 -2.00
N ILE A 109 22.96 -12.97 -0.75
CA ILE A 109 24.19 -13.57 -0.23
C ILE A 109 23.83 -14.48 0.95
N PRO A 110 24.33 -15.73 1.00
CA PRO A 110 23.94 -16.66 2.07
C PRO A 110 24.46 -16.26 3.45
N PHE A 111 23.59 -16.37 4.45
CA PHE A 111 23.97 -16.19 5.85
C PHE A 111 25.04 -17.18 6.27
N LYS A 112 25.98 -16.67 7.07
CA LYS A 112 26.95 -17.46 7.81
C LYS A 112 26.25 -18.06 9.02
N GLN A 113 26.81 -19.18 9.51
CA GLN A 113 26.28 -19.81 10.72
C GLN A 113 26.28 -18.84 11.92
N SER A 114 27.28 -17.96 12.04
CA SER A 114 27.36 -16.97 13.11
C SER A 114 26.24 -15.92 13.06
N GLU A 115 25.77 -15.57 11.87
CA GLU A 115 24.70 -14.59 11.66
C GLU A 115 23.34 -15.20 12.00
N GLN A 116 23.12 -16.46 11.61
CA GLN A 116 21.96 -17.23 12.07
C GLN A 116 21.92 -17.32 13.60
N GLU A 117 23.06 -17.61 14.24
CA GLU A 117 23.19 -17.64 15.71
C GLU A 117 22.90 -16.26 16.33
N ALA A 118 23.36 -15.16 15.72
CA ALA A 118 23.10 -13.80 16.18
C ALA A 118 21.62 -13.39 16.06
N MET A 119 20.97 -13.71 14.94
CA MET A 119 19.53 -13.45 14.73
C MET A 119 18.66 -14.24 15.72
N VAL A 120 19.04 -15.48 16.02
CA VAL A 120 18.38 -16.28 17.06
C VAL A 120 18.57 -15.63 18.44
N GLU A 121 19.80 -15.26 18.80
CA GLU A 121 20.08 -14.61 20.10
C GLU A 121 19.33 -13.27 20.24
N TYR A 122 19.34 -12.43 19.21
CA TYR A 122 18.58 -11.18 19.16
C TYR A 122 17.09 -11.41 19.42
N THR A 123 16.50 -12.39 18.75
CA THR A 123 15.07 -12.70 18.91
C THR A 123 14.78 -13.31 20.29
N GLU A 124 15.64 -14.18 20.81
CA GLU A 124 15.48 -14.75 22.16
C GLU A 124 15.53 -13.66 23.25
N ASN A 125 16.26 -12.57 23.01
CA ASN A 125 16.36 -11.40 23.89
C ASN A 125 15.22 -10.38 23.71
N GLY A 126 14.19 -10.71 22.92
CA GLY A 126 13.01 -9.86 22.72
C GLY A 126 13.02 -9.06 21.41
N GLY A 127 14.08 -9.12 20.61
CA GLY A 127 14.11 -8.51 19.28
C GLY A 127 13.11 -9.15 18.32
N SER A 128 12.80 -8.44 17.23
CA SER A 128 11.84 -8.92 16.22
C SER A 128 12.44 -8.88 14.82
N ILE A 129 12.17 -9.88 13.99
CA ILE A 129 12.72 -9.94 12.61
C ILE A 129 11.61 -10.03 11.57
N PHE A 130 11.69 -9.22 10.51
CA PHE A 130 10.85 -9.37 9.32
C PHE A 130 11.67 -9.92 8.15
N PHE A 131 11.34 -11.11 7.69
CA PHE A 131 11.93 -11.71 6.50
C PHE A 131 11.04 -11.45 5.28
N ILE A 132 11.58 -10.72 4.32
CA ILE A 132 10.97 -10.52 3.00
C ILE A 132 11.79 -11.36 2.04
N SER A 133 11.17 -12.34 1.40
CA SER A 133 11.84 -13.22 0.45
C SER A 133 11.18 -13.14 -0.91
N ASP A 134 11.78 -13.82 -1.88
CA ASP A 134 11.18 -14.05 -3.19
C ASP A 134 11.26 -15.55 -3.56
N HIS A 135 10.71 -15.88 -4.72
CA HIS A 135 10.55 -17.21 -5.28
C HIS A 135 11.85 -17.95 -5.58
N TYR A 136 11.74 -19.24 -5.88
CA TYR A 136 12.85 -19.99 -6.46
C TYR A 136 13.07 -19.56 -7.92
N ASN A 137 14.32 -19.39 -8.37
CA ASN A 137 14.68 -18.69 -9.60
C ASN A 137 14.70 -17.14 -9.47
N ALA A 138 14.90 -16.62 -8.27
CA ALA A 138 15.08 -15.18 -7.98
C ALA A 138 16.54 -14.80 -7.63
N ASP A 139 17.54 -15.66 -7.85
CA ASP A 139 18.97 -15.36 -7.71
C ASP A 139 19.41 -14.16 -8.59
N ARG A 140 19.56 -12.97 -7.97
CA ARG A 140 19.82 -11.70 -8.68
C ARG A 140 21.29 -11.51 -9.06
N ASN A 141 22.22 -12.14 -8.34
CA ASN A 141 23.67 -12.02 -8.60
C ASN A 141 24.30 -13.27 -9.26
N LEU A 142 23.49 -14.28 -9.57
CA LEU A 142 23.89 -15.53 -10.22
C LEU A 142 24.87 -16.38 -9.39
N ASN A 143 24.76 -16.32 -8.06
CA ASN A 143 25.62 -17.08 -7.15
C ASN A 143 25.08 -18.49 -6.81
N ARG A 144 23.89 -18.84 -7.34
CA ARG A 144 23.13 -20.08 -7.16
C ARG A 144 22.35 -20.18 -5.85
N TRP A 145 22.19 -19.09 -5.13
CA TRP A 145 21.34 -18.99 -3.96
C TRP A 145 20.17 -18.08 -4.29
N ASP A 146 18.95 -18.62 -4.21
CA ASP A 146 17.76 -17.80 -4.23
C ASP A 146 17.45 -17.30 -2.80
N SER A 147 16.74 -16.17 -2.65
CA SER A 147 16.42 -15.61 -1.33
C SER A 147 15.74 -16.61 -0.41
N SER A 148 14.76 -17.38 -0.92
CA SER A 148 14.08 -18.41 -0.13
C SER A 148 15.05 -19.47 0.43
N GLU A 149 16.11 -19.81 -0.30
CA GLU A 149 17.16 -20.73 0.15
C GLU A 149 18.05 -20.10 1.22
N ILE A 150 18.39 -18.82 1.05
CA ILE A 150 19.19 -18.04 2.00
C ILE A 150 18.47 -17.92 3.33
N MET A 151 17.20 -17.50 3.31
CA MET A 151 16.36 -17.37 4.51
C MET A 151 16.20 -18.71 5.22
N ASN A 152 15.99 -19.80 4.47
CA ASN A 152 15.90 -21.15 5.05
C ASN A 152 17.25 -21.68 5.59
N GLY A 153 18.39 -21.15 5.12
CA GLY A 153 19.75 -21.54 5.50
C GLY A 153 20.36 -22.67 4.66
N TYR A 154 19.77 -23.02 3.52
CA TYR A 154 20.29 -24.10 2.68
C TYR A 154 19.81 -24.04 1.22
N ARG A 155 20.66 -24.56 0.32
CA ARG A 155 20.33 -24.74 -1.10
C ARG A 155 19.63 -26.06 -1.41
N ARG A 156 18.58 -25.97 -2.21
CA ARG A 156 17.85 -27.07 -2.84
C ARG A 156 18.79 -27.94 -3.66
N GLY A 157 18.83 -29.24 -3.36
CA GLY A 157 19.69 -30.19 -4.06
C GLY A 157 21.19 -30.08 -3.76
N ALA A 158 21.57 -29.22 -2.80
CA ALA A 158 22.94 -29.00 -2.36
C ALA A 158 23.10 -29.00 -0.81
N TYR A 159 22.09 -29.44 -0.05
CA TYR A 159 22.13 -29.48 1.42
C TYR A 159 23.39 -30.14 2.04
N ALA A 160 23.93 -31.20 1.43
CA ALA A 160 25.14 -31.85 1.96
C ALA A 160 26.44 -31.07 1.65
N ASN A 161 26.41 -30.16 0.68
CA ASN A 161 27.55 -29.34 0.28
C ASN A 161 27.04 -28.03 -0.37
N PRO A 162 26.90 -26.93 0.40
CA PRO A 162 26.35 -25.67 -0.11
C PRO A 162 27.17 -25.06 -1.27
N THR A 163 28.44 -25.44 -1.39
CA THR A 163 29.33 -24.98 -2.48
C THR A 163 29.26 -25.82 -3.76
N LYS A 164 28.31 -26.75 -3.85
CA LYS A 164 28.17 -27.61 -5.02
C LYS A 164 27.94 -26.76 -6.28
N GLY A 165 28.83 -26.93 -7.26
CA GLY A 165 28.77 -26.23 -8.55
C GLY A 165 29.49 -24.88 -8.60
N MET A 166 30.11 -24.45 -7.49
CA MET A 166 30.92 -23.23 -7.43
C MET A 166 32.38 -23.49 -7.84
N GLU A 167 33.00 -22.47 -8.43
CA GLU A 167 34.42 -22.42 -8.73
C GLU A 167 35.27 -22.20 -7.46
N GLN A 168 36.57 -22.40 -7.57
CA GLN A 168 37.45 -22.39 -6.39
C GLN A 168 37.57 -20.99 -5.75
N ASP A 169 37.48 -19.93 -6.54
CA ASP A 169 37.56 -18.55 -6.04
C ASP A 169 36.26 -18.15 -5.34
N GLU A 170 35.08 -18.51 -5.89
CA GLU A 170 33.78 -18.43 -5.20
C GLU A 170 33.80 -19.14 -3.84
N ILE A 171 34.36 -20.35 -3.78
CA ILE A 171 34.45 -21.13 -2.51
C ILE A 171 35.31 -20.44 -1.46
N ASN A 172 36.32 -19.67 -1.89
CA ASN A 172 37.29 -19.04 -1.02
C ASN A 172 36.91 -17.59 -0.64
N SER A 173 35.88 -17.03 -1.27
CA SER A 173 35.42 -15.67 -1.04
C SER A 173 34.97 -15.47 0.41
N GLU A 174 35.01 -14.21 0.88
CA GLU A 174 34.58 -13.87 2.24
C GLU A 174 33.08 -14.13 2.46
N ALA A 175 32.27 -14.00 1.41
CA ALA A 175 30.84 -14.31 1.40
C ALA A 175 30.56 -15.79 1.73
N MET A 176 31.37 -16.72 1.22
CA MET A 176 31.15 -18.16 1.45
C MET A 176 31.82 -18.70 2.74
N GLN A 177 32.64 -17.90 3.42
CA GLN A 177 33.31 -18.33 4.65
C GLN A 177 32.31 -18.46 5.80
N GLY A 178 32.18 -19.67 6.35
CA GLY A 178 31.31 -19.93 7.50
C GLY A 178 29.87 -20.31 7.13
N VAL A 179 29.53 -20.32 5.84
CA VAL A 179 28.25 -20.82 5.34
C VAL A 179 28.16 -22.32 5.53
N LYS A 180 27.07 -22.78 6.15
CA LYS A 180 26.75 -24.19 6.35
C LYS A 180 25.26 -24.39 6.17
N SER A 181 24.88 -25.49 5.52
CA SER A 181 23.47 -25.86 5.42
C SER A 181 22.91 -26.21 6.80
N SER A 182 21.79 -25.58 7.13
CA SER A 182 20.92 -25.80 8.28
C SER A 182 19.47 -25.67 7.81
N ASP A 183 18.50 -26.18 8.57
CA ASP A 183 17.07 -25.91 8.35
C ASP A 183 16.57 -24.95 9.44
N TRP A 184 17.40 -23.94 9.75
CA TRP A 184 17.33 -23.17 10.99
C TRP A 184 16.01 -22.39 11.11
N LEU A 185 15.46 -21.88 10.01
CA LEU A 185 14.18 -21.16 10.06
C LEU A 185 13.04 -22.09 10.52
N SER A 186 13.04 -23.34 10.06
CA SER A 186 12.08 -24.34 10.52
C SER A 186 12.35 -24.77 11.95
N ASP A 187 13.62 -24.93 12.35
CA ASP A 187 14.00 -25.39 13.70
C ASP A 187 13.75 -24.30 14.77
N GLU A 188 13.94 -23.03 14.42
CA GLU A 188 13.93 -21.91 15.37
C GLU A 188 12.62 -21.11 15.34
N PHE A 189 11.92 -21.05 14.19
CA PHE A 189 10.69 -20.29 14.01
C PHE A 189 9.48 -21.13 13.55
N GLY A 190 9.65 -22.43 13.30
CA GLY A 190 8.53 -23.29 12.92
C GLY A 190 7.97 -23.01 11.52
N ILE A 191 8.76 -22.39 10.64
CA ILE A 191 8.34 -22.01 9.29
C ILE A 191 9.44 -22.21 8.25
N ARG A 192 9.04 -22.39 6.99
CA ARG A 192 9.96 -22.51 5.85
C ARG A 192 9.41 -21.78 4.63
N PHE A 193 10.23 -21.02 3.91
CA PHE A 193 9.88 -20.55 2.56
C PHE A 193 9.87 -21.72 1.58
N ARG A 194 8.84 -21.84 0.75
CA ARG A 194 8.79 -22.88 -0.28
C ARG A 194 9.56 -22.45 -1.52
N TYR A 195 9.84 -23.42 -2.39
CA TYR A 195 10.46 -23.16 -3.70
C TYR A 195 9.44 -22.98 -4.83
N ASN A 196 8.17 -22.80 -4.49
CA ASN A 196 7.13 -22.58 -5.49
C ASN A 196 7.25 -21.16 -6.05
N ALA A 197 6.55 -20.90 -7.14
CA ALA A 197 6.55 -19.62 -7.83
C ALA A 197 5.17 -19.39 -8.47
N PRO A 198 4.11 -19.17 -7.68
CA PRO A 198 2.86 -18.65 -8.21
C PRO A 198 3.14 -17.35 -8.97
N GLY A 199 2.40 -17.08 -10.04
CA GLY A 199 2.59 -15.91 -10.89
C GLY A 199 1.98 -14.66 -10.30
N THR A 200 1.30 -13.88 -11.12
CA THR A 200 0.48 -12.77 -10.63
C THR A 200 -0.82 -13.32 -10.07
N VAL A 201 -1.00 -13.24 -8.75
CA VAL A 201 -2.15 -13.78 -8.02
C VAL A 201 -2.53 -12.80 -6.92
N THR A 202 -3.81 -12.51 -6.75
CA THR A 202 -4.32 -11.78 -5.60
C THR A 202 -4.55 -12.76 -4.45
N ALA A 203 -3.91 -12.54 -3.31
CA ALA A 203 -4.14 -13.29 -2.09
C ALA A 203 -5.36 -12.72 -1.36
N ASP A 204 -6.48 -13.43 -1.40
CA ASP A 204 -7.80 -12.97 -0.92
C ASP A 204 -8.32 -13.77 0.29
N GLN A 205 -7.52 -14.71 0.79
CA GLN A 205 -7.86 -15.52 1.95
C GLN A 205 -7.13 -14.98 3.19
N ILE A 206 -7.74 -13.97 3.83
CA ILE A 206 -7.19 -13.28 4.99
C ILE A 206 -7.71 -13.90 6.30
N ALA A 207 -6.79 -14.20 7.23
CA ALA A 207 -7.17 -14.62 8.57
C ALA A 207 -7.76 -13.45 9.36
N ALA A 208 -8.78 -13.72 10.19
CA ALA A 208 -9.49 -12.66 10.92
C ALA A 208 -8.55 -11.86 11.87
N PRO A 209 -8.74 -10.53 12.04
CA PRO A 209 -7.87 -9.70 12.89
C PRO A 209 -7.68 -10.22 14.32
N GLU A 210 -8.72 -10.75 14.96
CA GLU A 210 -8.64 -11.33 16.30
C GLU A 210 -7.78 -12.60 16.37
N GLU A 211 -7.57 -13.26 15.22
CA GLU A 211 -6.75 -14.46 15.06
C GLU A 211 -5.30 -14.14 14.64
N THR A 212 -5.01 -12.88 14.33
CA THR A 212 -3.71 -12.38 13.83
C THR A 212 -3.15 -11.26 14.70
N PHE A 213 -3.69 -11.04 15.90
CA PHE A 213 -3.28 -9.95 16.80
C PHE A 213 -3.46 -8.54 16.21
N GLY A 214 -4.43 -8.38 15.31
CA GLY A 214 -4.75 -7.12 14.63
C GLY A 214 -3.90 -6.83 13.39
N ILE A 215 -3.02 -7.75 12.98
CA ILE A 215 -2.15 -7.53 11.79
C ILE A 215 -2.99 -7.37 10.52
N THR A 216 -4.10 -8.11 10.42
CA THR A 216 -4.97 -8.12 9.24
C THR A 216 -6.16 -7.18 9.37
N GLU A 217 -6.14 -6.24 10.34
CA GLU A 217 -7.14 -5.17 10.38
C GLU A 217 -7.00 -4.30 9.13
N GLY A 218 -8.10 -4.04 8.42
CA GLY A 218 -8.09 -3.26 7.17
C GLY A 218 -7.63 -4.01 5.91
N VAL A 219 -7.10 -5.22 6.06
CA VAL A 219 -6.58 -6.02 4.93
C VAL A 219 -7.65 -6.97 4.38
N GLU A 220 -8.06 -6.78 3.13
CA GLU A 220 -8.96 -7.67 2.38
C GLU A 220 -8.21 -8.47 1.32
N GLU A 221 -7.19 -7.89 0.69
CA GLU A 221 -6.35 -8.54 -0.31
C GLU A 221 -4.88 -8.09 -0.27
N ALA A 222 -3.99 -8.96 -0.73
CA ALA A 222 -2.57 -8.64 -0.93
C ALA A 222 -2.12 -9.10 -2.33
N ALA A 223 -1.30 -8.29 -3.02
CA ALA A 223 -0.82 -8.65 -4.35
C ALA A 223 0.36 -9.61 -4.26
N MET A 224 0.49 -10.50 -5.24
CA MET A 224 1.68 -11.34 -5.44
C MET A 224 2.06 -11.28 -6.90
N HIS A 225 3.34 -11.05 -7.17
CA HIS A 225 3.95 -10.94 -8.49
C HIS A 225 5.17 -11.84 -8.58
N ALA A 226 4.91 -13.13 -8.82
CA ALA A 226 5.93 -14.16 -8.97
C ALA A 226 6.49 -14.76 -7.68
N GLY A 227 6.09 -14.35 -6.48
CA GLY A 227 6.69 -14.79 -5.20
C GLY A 227 6.57 -16.27 -4.81
N SER A 228 6.74 -16.55 -3.53
CA SER A 228 6.66 -17.88 -2.90
C SER A 228 5.59 -17.93 -1.82
N THR A 229 5.13 -19.14 -1.48
CA THR A 229 4.40 -19.36 -0.22
C THR A 229 5.32 -19.94 0.84
N LEU A 230 4.83 -20.01 2.07
CA LEU A 230 5.52 -20.62 3.20
C LEU A 230 4.87 -21.94 3.60
N ALA A 231 5.59 -22.75 4.37
CA ALA A 231 5.09 -23.93 5.03
C ALA A 231 5.21 -23.77 6.55
N VAL A 232 4.09 -23.87 7.26
CA VAL A 232 4.07 -23.95 8.73
C VAL A 232 4.53 -25.35 9.13
N THR A 233 5.69 -25.45 9.78
CA THR A 233 6.29 -26.72 10.22
C THR A 233 6.04 -27.00 11.69
N ASP A 234 5.86 -25.96 12.52
CA ASP A 234 5.42 -26.06 13.91
C ASP A 234 4.33 -25.02 14.24
N PRO A 235 3.05 -25.44 14.29
CA PRO A 235 1.95 -24.53 14.60
C PRO A 235 1.89 -24.03 16.04
N GLU A 236 2.69 -24.58 16.97
CA GLU A 236 2.77 -24.01 18.31
C GLU A 236 3.51 -22.67 18.30
N THR A 237 4.37 -22.45 17.31
CA THR A 237 5.24 -21.27 17.20
C THR A 237 4.99 -20.44 15.95
N ALA A 238 4.42 -21.00 14.88
CA ALA A 238 4.13 -20.30 13.62
C ALA A 238 2.65 -20.33 13.21
N LYS A 239 2.21 -19.29 12.50
CA LYS A 239 0.85 -19.16 11.96
C LYS A 239 0.86 -18.40 10.64
N GLY A 240 0.17 -18.93 9.63
CA GLY A 240 -0.16 -18.21 8.41
C GLY A 240 -1.31 -17.24 8.61
N ILE A 241 -1.23 -16.08 7.95
CA ILE A 241 -2.19 -14.98 8.13
C ILE A 241 -2.80 -14.49 6.82
N VAL A 242 -2.11 -14.69 5.69
CA VAL A 242 -2.61 -14.38 4.34
C VAL A 242 -2.36 -15.59 3.45
N TYR A 243 -3.34 -16.01 2.67
CA TYR A 243 -3.27 -17.18 1.80
C TYR A 243 -3.75 -16.86 0.38
N LEU A 244 -3.22 -17.61 -0.58
CA LEU A 244 -3.67 -17.54 -1.98
C LEU A 244 -5.06 -18.19 -2.14
N PRO A 245 -5.83 -17.82 -3.18
CA PRO A 245 -7.12 -18.44 -3.47
C PRO A 245 -6.99 -19.94 -3.75
N ASP A 246 -8.06 -20.70 -3.49
CA ASP A 246 -8.13 -22.11 -3.85
C ASP A 246 -8.25 -22.32 -5.37
N GLY A 247 -7.85 -23.50 -5.85
CA GLY A 247 -8.07 -23.92 -7.22
C GLY A 247 -7.04 -23.40 -8.21
N LEU A 248 -5.89 -22.91 -7.72
CA LEU A 248 -4.75 -22.57 -8.57
C LEU A 248 -4.25 -23.81 -9.31
N THR A 249 -3.77 -23.57 -10.53
CA THR A 249 -3.32 -24.59 -11.46
C THR A 249 -2.00 -24.19 -12.10
N GLU A 250 -1.45 -25.05 -12.96
CA GLU A 250 -0.22 -24.74 -13.71
C GLU A 250 -0.34 -23.49 -14.59
N SER A 251 -1.54 -23.00 -14.93
CA SER A 251 -1.66 -21.73 -15.67
C SER A 251 -1.33 -20.51 -14.83
N ASP A 252 -1.40 -20.65 -13.51
CA ASP A 252 -1.29 -19.56 -12.55
C ASP A 252 0.14 -19.48 -11.98
N LYS A 253 1.07 -20.30 -12.49
CA LYS A 253 2.49 -20.20 -12.16
C LYS A 253 3.15 -19.04 -12.89
N TRP A 254 4.22 -18.53 -12.30
CA TRP A 254 5.12 -17.62 -13.01
C TRP A 254 5.74 -18.33 -14.23
N GLY A 255 5.57 -17.75 -15.41
CA GLY A 255 5.92 -18.39 -16.69
C GLY A 255 7.37 -18.91 -16.79
N PRO A 256 8.37 -18.14 -16.31
CA PRO A 256 9.77 -18.58 -16.25
C PRO A 256 10.12 -19.60 -15.16
N SER A 257 9.21 -19.94 -14.25
CA SER A 257 9.50 -20.89 -13.17
C SER A 257 10.07 -22.21 -13.68
N VAL A 258 11.18 -22.63 -13.07
CA VAL A 258 11.88 -23.90 -13.37
C VAL A 258 11.29 -25.11 -12.65
N ASP A 259 10.26 -24.90 -11.81
CA ASP A 259 9.52 -25.96 -11.11
C ASP A 259 8.03 -25.93 -11.49
N GLU A 260 7.21 -26.73 -10.80
CA GLU A 260 5.76 -26.82 -10.97
C GLU A 260 5.04 -25.49 -10.71
N GLY A 261 5.66 -24.57 -9.94
CA GLY A 261 5.16 -23.24 -9.63
C GLY A 261 4.03 -23.20 -8.62
N ILE A 262 3.06 -24.13 -8.73
CA ILE A 262 1.96 -24.35 -7.77
C ILE A 262 2.06 -25.81 -7.25
N TYR A 263 2.02 -26.02 -5.93
CA TYR A 263 2.30 -27.33 -5.31
C TYR A 263 1.06 -28.10 -4.87
N HIS A 264 0.10 -27.40 -4.29
CA HIS A 264 -1.10 -27.95 -3.66
C HIS A 264 -2.40 -27.35 -4.22
N GLY A 265 -2.31 -26.32 -5.07
CA GLY A 265 -3.43 -25.75 -5.78
C GLY A 265 -4.07 -24.56 -5.07
N GLY A 266 -3.27 -23.83 -4.27
CA GLY A 266 -3.73 -22.65 -3.54
C GLY A 266 -4.28 -22.95 -2.13
N GLY A 267 -4.84 -21.93 -1.50
CA GLY A 267 -5.41 -22.00 -0.17
C GLY A 267 -4.43 -22.40 0.93
N THR A 268 -4.99 -22.91 2.03
CA THR A 268 -4.21 -23.33 3.20
C THR A 268 -3.25 -24.51 2.95
N GLU A 269 -3.51 -25.37 1.95
CA GLU A 269 -2.63 -26.48 1.60
C GLU A 269 -1.38 -26.00 0.84
N GLU A 270 -1.49 -25.00 -0.04
CA GLU A 270 -0.33 -24.33 -0.65
C GLU A 270 0.54 -23.67 0.42
N GLY A 271 -0.10 -23.25 1.51
CA GLY A 271 0.53 -22.57 2.63
C GLY A 271 0.41 -21.05 2.50
N PRO A 272 0.69 -20.32 3.58
CA PRO A 272 0.46 -18.88 3.60
C PRO A 272 1.39 -18.14 2.63
N PHE A 273 0.89 -17.06 2.06
CA PHE A 273 1.70 -16.04 1.42
C PHE A 273 2.45 -15.18 2.46
N ALA A 274 1.77 -14.85 3.56
CA ALA A 274 2.37 -14.14 4.68
C ALA A 274 2.06 -14.84 6.02
N ALA A 275 3.03 -14.82 6.94
CA ALA A 275 2.99 -15.57 8.19
C ALA A 275 3.71 -14.86 9.33
N ILE A 276 3.47 -15.33 10.55
CA ILE A 276 4.11 -14.87 11.78
C ILE A 276 4.63 -16.04 12.61
N ALA A 277 5.65 -15.79 13.42
CA ALA A 277 6.21 -16.76 14.34
C ALA A 277 6.63 -16.15 15.69
N LYS A 278 6.72 -17.00 16.70
CA LYS A 278 7.24 -16.70 18.03
C LYS A 278 8.54 -17.44 18.32
N LYS A 279 9.47 -16.75 18.97
CA LYS A 279 10.72 -17.32 19.47
C LYS A 279 11.05 -16.72 20.84
N GLN A 280 10.65 -17.42 21.89
CA GLN A 280 10.77 -16.97 23.27
C GLN A 280 10.16 -15.57 23.46
N GLU A 281 10.93 -14.58 23.92
CA GLU A 281 10.47 -13.22 24.17
C GLU A 281 10.20 -12.46 22.85
N GLY A 282 10.99 -12.69 21.81
CA GLY A 282 10.84 -12.05 20.50
C GLY A 282 9.94 -12.80 19.53
N LYS A 283 9.92 -12.34 18.27
CA LYS A 283 9.01 -12.82 17.23
C LYS A 283 9.50 -12.50 15.82
N ALA A 284 8.85 -13.07 14.82
CA ALA A 284 9.17 -12.82 13.42
C ALA A 284 7.94 -12.75 12.54
N ALA A 285 8.05 -12.05 11.42
CA ALA A 285 7.08 -12.02 10.33
C ALA A 285 7.75 -12.42 9.01
N PHE A 286 6.94 -12.87 8.06
CA PHE A 286 7.41 -13.44 6.80
C PHE A 286 6.46 -13.08 5.67
N ILE A 287 7.01 -12.66 4.53
CA ILE A 287 6.28 -12.54 3.26
C ILE A 287 7.12 -13.13 2.14
N GLY A 288 6.47 -13.90 1.26
CA GLY A 288 7.16 -14.68 0.24
C GLY A 288 7.45 -13.97 -1.07
N ASP A 289 7.16 -12.67 -1.17
CA ASP A 289 7.37 -11.86 -2.37
C ASP A 289 7.92 -10.48 -1.95
N SER A 290 8.91 -9.95 -2.65
CA SER A 290 9.42 -8.59 -2.47
C SER A 290 8.53 -7.56 -3.17
N SER A 291 7.90 -7.91 -4.29
CA SER A 291 7.17 -6.99 -5.18
C SER A 291 6.13 -6.12 -4.46
N PRO A 292 5.35 -6.64 -3.48
CA PRO A 292 4.40 -5.83 -2.71
C PRO A 292 5.04 -4.77 -1.80
N VAL A 293 6.35 -4.82 -1.62
CA VAL A 293 7.12 -3.89 -0.81
C VAL A 293 7.82 -2.84 -1.68
N GLU A 294 7.98 -3.16 -2.97
CA GLU A 294 8.76 -2.35 -3.90
C GLU A 294 8.03 -1.07 -4.33
N ASP A 295 8.82 -0.04 -4.62
CA ASP A 295 8.43 1.16 -5.34
C ASP A 295 9.32 1.37 -6.58
N ALA A 296 8.94 2.31 -7.45
CA ALA A 296 9.66 2.61 -8.70
C ALA A 296 10.89 3.55 -8.54
N SER A 297 11.62 3.50 -7.41
CA SER A 297 12.76 4.40 -7.13
C SER A 297 14.15 3.74 -7.01
N PRO A 298 14.56 2.83 -7.91
CA PRO A 298 15.88 2.21 -7.81
C PRO A 298 17.00 3.27 -7.87
N LYS A 299 17.95 3.17 -6.95
CA LYS A 299 19.03 4.13 -6.75
C LYS A 299 20.29 3.77 -7.52
N TYR A 300 20.67 2.49 -7.53
CA TYR A 300 21.94 2.01 -8.08
C TYR A 300 21.79 1.34 -9.45
N ARG A 301 22.89 1.26 -10.19
CA ARG A 301 22.96 0.53 -11.46
C ARG A 301 23.12 -0.97 -11.23
N ASN A 302 22.73 -1.76 -12.22
CA ASN A 302 22.95 -3.21 -12.23
C ASN A 302 24.45 -3.53 -12.20
N GLU A 303 24.91 -4.28 -11.20
CA GLU A 303 26.34 -4.61 -10.96
C GLU A 303 27.02 -5.37 -12.10
N GLN A 304 26.25 -6.06 -12.93
CA GLN A 304 26.78 -6.82 -14.06
C GLN A 304 26.84 -5.98 -15.33
N THR A 305 25.77 -5.23 -15.64
CA THR A 305 25.62 -4.57 -16.94
C THR A 305 25.86 -3.07 -16.92
N GLY A 306 25.75 -2.42 -15.75
CA GLY A 306 25.74 -0.97 -15.58
C GLY A 306 24.44 -0.30 -16.02
N ASP A 307 23.46 -1.09 -16.46
CA ASP A 307 22.16 -0.57 -16.89
C ASP A 307 21.36 -0.05 -15.68
N PRO A 308 20.46 0.94 -15.88
CA PRO A 308 19.47 1.27 -14.86
C PRO A 308 18.62 0.05 -14.49
N LYS A 309 18.25 -0.06 -13.22
CA LYS A 309 17.35 -1.10 -12.73
C LYS A 309 15.89 -0.69 -12.99
N THR A 310 15.01 -1.67 -12.99
CA THR A 310 13.56 -1.46 -13.02
C THR A 310 12.93 -2.35 -11.97
N THR A 311 12.27 -1.72 -11.01
CA THR A 311 11.59 -2.37 -9.89
C THR A 311 10.09 -2.29 -10.06
N TYR A 312 9.37 -3.11 -9.30
CA TYR A 312 7.92 -3.12 -9.29
C TYR A 312 7.40 -1.99 -8.39
N ASP A 313 6.23 -1.44 -8.69
CA ASP A 313 5.61 -0.37 -7.90
C ASP A 313 4.41 -0.94 -7.14
N GLY A 314 4.72 -1.84 -6.19
CA GLY A 314 3.73 -2.72 -5.55
C GLY A 314 3.28 -2.27 -4.18
N PHE A 315 4.00 -1.37 -3.50
CA PHE A 315 3.63 -0.95 -2.15
C PHE A 315 2.21 -0.39 -2.03
N GLN A 316 1.72 0.27 -3.07
CA GLN A 316 0.37 0.86 -3.13
C GLN A 316 -0.69 -0.08 -3.75
N GLU A 317 -0.33 -1.30 -4.12
CA GLU A 317 -1.27 -2.27 -4.66
C GLU A 317 -2.07 -2.96 -3.54
N ALA A 318 -3.30 -3.35 -3.86
CA ALA A 318 -4.21 -4.03 -2.93
C ALA A 318 -4.23 -3.32 -1.55
N ASP A 319 -4.07 -4.08 -0.47
CA ASP A 319 -3.86 -3.57 0.89
C ASP A 319 -2.42 -3.85 1.37
N ASP A 320 -1.44 -3.90 0.46
CA ASP A 320 -0.07 -4.32 0.75
C ASP A 320 0.62 -3.39 1.76
N ALA A 321 0.54 -2.07 1.57
CA ALA A 321 1.03 -1.10 2.53
C ALA A 321 0.43 -1.30 3.94
N GLU A 322 -0.88 -1.53 4.04
CA GLU A 322 -1.55 -1.71 5.33
C GLU A 322 -1.08 -3.00 6.02
N LEU A 323 -1.00 -4.11 5.28
CA LEU A 323 -0.47 -5.37 5.80
C LEU A 323 0.97 -5.23 6.31
N LEU A 324 1.86 -4.64 5.50
CA LEU A 324 3.28 -4.50 5.82
C LEU A 324 3.51 -3.59 7.03
N LEU A 325 2.80 -2.46 7.12
CA LEU A 325 2.91 -1.54 8.24
C LEU A 325 2.32 -2.14 9.53
N ASN A 326 1.19 -2.85 9.44
CA ASN A 326 0.61 -3.56 10.58
C ASN A 326 1.53 -4.68 11.09
N MET A 327 2.26 -5.36 10.20
CA MET A 327 3.28 -6.33 10.60
C MET A 327 4.40 -5.67 11.41
N VAL A 328 4.94 -4.53 10.95
CA VAL A 328 5.98 -3.79 11.68
C VAL A 328 5.48 -3.31 13.04
N ASP A 329 4.26 -2.79 13.10
CA ASP A 329 3.63 -2.37 14.36
C ASP A 329 3.46 -3.51 15.36
N TRP A 330 3.02 -4.68 14.87
CA TRP A 330 3.00 -5.87 15.70
C TRP A 330 4.41 -6.25 16.13
N LEU A 331 5.39 -6.35 15.23
CA LEU A 331 6.78 -6.72 15.53
C LEU A 331 7.40 -5.84 16.63
N ALA A 332 7.18 -4.53 16.59
CA ALA A 332 7.74 -3.59 17.56
C ALA A 332 7.11 -3.65 18.97
N LYS A 333 5.96 -4.33 19.11
CA LYS A 333 5.23 -4.47 20.38
C LYS A 333 5.68 -5.71 21.15
N GLN A 334 6.14 -5.51 22.38
CA GLN A 334 6.47 -6.63 23.29
C GLN A 334 5.20 -7.29 23.83
N GLU A 335 5.21 -8.61 23.88
CA GLU A 335 4.09 -9.45 24.35
C GLU A 335 4.54 -10.33 25.54
N ASP A 336 3.59 -10.91 26.28
CA ASP A 336 3.87 -11.71 27.48
C ASP A 336 3.79 -13.23 27.27
N TYR A 337 3.47 -13.69 26.06
CA TYR A 337 3.45 -15.09 25.65
C TYR A 337 4.70 -15.46 24.85
N GLN A 338 5.12 -16.73 24.94
CA GLN A 338 6.31 -17.25 24.26
C GLN A 338 5.99 -18.16 23.08
N THR A 339 4.77 -18.69 23.02
CA THR A 339 4.26 -19.53 21.93
C THR A 339 2.81 -19.16 21.66
N PHE A 340 2.30 -19.45 20.46
CA PHE A 340 0.88 -19.19 20.17
C PHE A 340 -0.06 -20.11 20.95
N SER A 341 0.42 -21.28 21.41
CA SER A 341 -0.32 -22.20 22.28
C SER A 341 -0.64 -21.65 23.68
N GLU A 342 -0.02 -20.53 24.07
CA GLU A 342 -0.32 -19.80 25.33
C GLU A 342 -1.43 -18.74 25.16
N THR A 343 -1.90 -18.53 23.93
CA THR A 343 -2.92 -17.53 23.58
C THR A 343 -4.28 -18.18 23.27
N ASP A 344 -5.30 -17.35 23.04
CA ASP A 344 -6.66 -17.82 22.70
C ASP A 344 -6.88 -18.03 21.19
N ILE A 345 -5.88 -17.76 20.33
CA ILE A 345 -6.02 -17.93 18.88
C ILE A 345 -6.11 -19.41 18.49
N THR A 346 -6.72 -19.67 17.34
CA THR A 346 -6.72 -20.99 16.71
C THR A 346 -5.37 -21.28 16.05
N LEU A 347 -4.71 -22.36 16.48
CA LEU A 347 -3.48 -22.83 15.85
C LEU A 347 -3.75 -23.41 14.46
N ASN A 348 -2.84 -23.20 13.51
CA ASN A 348 -2.89 -23.87 12.22
C ASN A 348 -2.62 -25.39 12.36
N GLU A 349 -2.89 -26.12 11.29
CA GLU A 349 -2.31 -27.45 11.11
C GLU A 349 -0.96 -27.32 10.38
N PRO A 350 0.00 -28.25 10.56
CA PRO A 350 1.23 -28.24 9.79
C PRO A 350 0.92 -28.32 8.29
N SER A 351 1.57 -27.48 7.49
CA SER A 351 1.38 -27.48 6.04
C SER A 351 1.79 -28.83 5.43
N PRO A 352 1.09 -29.32 4.39
CA PRO A 352 1.52 -30.52 3.69
C PRO A 352 2.85 -30.26 2.99
N LEU A 353 3.80 -31.19 3.13
CA LEU A 353 5.12 -31.11 2.51
C LEU A 353 5.30 -32.18 1.43
N LEU A 354 5.82 -31.75 0.29
CA LEU A 354 6.34 -32.60 -0.77
C LEU A 354 7.72 -33.14 -0.38
N THR A 355 8.07 -34.31 -0.90
CA THR A 355 9.40 -34.90 -0.67
C THR A 355 10.54 -34.01 -1.13
N LYS A 356 10.31 -33.16 -2.15
CA LYS A 356 11.30 -32.22 -2.68
C LYS A 356 11.58 -31.02 -1.77
N GLU A 357 10.70 -30.77 -0.78
CA GLU A 357 10.82 -29.69 0.19
C GLU A 357 11.58 -30.13 1.45
N ILE A 358 11.80 -31.44 1.63
CA ILE A 358 12.65 -31.95 2.71
C ILE A 358 14.12 -31.66 2.35
N PRO A 359 14.88 -30.89 3.16
CA PRO A 359 16.21 -30.39 2.79
C PRO A 359 17.16 -31.46 2.23
N GLU A 360 17.34 -32.57 2.95
CA GLU A 360 18.26 -33.65 2.57
C GLU A 360 17.81 -34.45 1.33
N GLN A 361 16.53 -34.35 0.97
CA GLN A 361 15.91 -35.10 -0.14
C GLN A 361 15.63 -34.22 -1.35
N SER A 362 15.75 -32.90 -1.18
CA SER A 362 15.58 -31.91 -2.22
C SER A 362 16.53 -32.16 -3.38
N LYS A 363 16.08 -31.77 -4.58
CA LYS A 363 16.87 -31.86 -5.80
C LYS A 363 16.64 -30.61 -6.60
N GLN A 364 17.73 -30.16 -7.19
CA GLN A 364 17.77 -29.13 -8.19
C GLN A 364 16.99 -29.57 -9.44
N PRO A 365 15.97 -28.82 -9.89
CA PRO A 365 15.18 -29.16 -11.07
C PRO A 365 15.97 -28.91 -12.36
N GLU A 366 16.70 -27.81 -12.44
CA GLU A 366 17.55 -27.41 -13.58
C GLU A 366 18.93 -26.91 -13.09
N PRO A 367 20.01 -27.02 -13.88
CA PRO A 367 21.34 -26.58 -13.46
C PRO A 367 21.43 -25.07 -13.19
N GLU A 368 22.03 -24.71 -12.06
CA GLU A 368 22.32 -23.32 -11.64
C GLU A 368 23.79 -22.96 -11.92
N PRO A 369 24.12 -21.67 -12.12
CA PRO A 369 23.19 -20.53 -12.09
C PRO A 369 22.23 -20.54 -13.28
N TRP A 370 21.05 -19.94 -13.11
CA TRP A 370 19.94 -19.97 -14.07
C TRP A 370 20.33 -19.41 -15.44
N SER A 371 21.28 -18.47 -15.43
CA SER A 371 21.99 -17.99 -16.61
C SER A 371 23.50 -17.89 -16.31
N GLN A 372 24.32 -17.81 -17.34
CA GLN A 372 25.76 -17.62 -17.14
C GLN A 372 26.05 -16.15 -16.85
N PRO A 373 26.84 -15.84 -15.80
CA PRO A 373 27.29 -14.48 -15.54
C PRO A 373 28.04 -13.88 -16.72
N ASP A 374 27.89 -12.56 -16.93
CA ASP A 374 28.60 -11.87 -18.00
C ASP A 374 30.13 -11.95 -17.84
N PRO A 375 30.89 -11.95 -18.95
CA PRO A 375 32.34 -12.07 -18.88
C PRO A 375 32.99 -10.93 -18.07
N GLY A 376 33.62 -11.30 -16.95
CA GLY A 376 34.37 -10.35 -16.11
C GLY A 376 33.62 -9.91 -14.85
N TYR A 377 32.35 -10.27 -14.72
CA TYR A 377 31.57 -10.05 -13.49
C TYR A 377 31.78 -11.22 -12.52
N GLU A 378 32.14 -10.90 -11.27
CA GLU A 378 32.31 -11.84 -10.17
C GLU A 378 31.49 -11.35 -8.97
N TRP A 379 30.36 -12.01 -8.68
CA TRP A 379 29.40 -11.61 -7.63
C TRP A 379 30.00 -11.41 -6.22
N TYR A 380 31.18 -11.98 -5.97
CA TYR A 380 31.89 -11.92 -4.69
C TYR A 380 33.05 -10.90 -4.66
N ASP A 381 33.30 -10.18 -5.76
CA ASP A 381 34.39 -9.19 -5.88
C ASP A 381 33.84 -7.86 -6.43
N PRO A 382 33.56 -6.88 -5.55
CA PRO A 382 33.04 -5.57 -5.95
C PRO A 382 33.91 -4.79 -6.94
N SER A 383 35.22 -5.11 -7.04
CA SER A 383 36.10 -4.48 -8.05
C SER A 383 35.75 -4.88 -9.48
N THR A 384 34.87 -5.87 -9.65
CA THR A 384 34.33 -6.29 -10.95
C THR A 384 32.99 -5.64 -11.29
N PHE A 385 32.39 -4.89 -10.36
CA PHE A 385 31.06 -4.31 -10.56
C PHE A 385 31.10 -3.16 -11.55
N ALA A 386 30.02 -3.03 -12.31
CA ALA A 386 29.84 -1.95 -13.26
C ALA A 386 29.78 -0.58 -12.55
N PRO A 387 30.24 0.50 -13.19
CA PRO A 387 30.17 1.84 -12.61
C PRO A 387 28.76 2.26 -12.20
N GLY A 388 28.65 2.87 -11.01
CA GLY A 388 27.38 3.31 -10.40
C GLY A 388 26.54 2.23 -9.75
N SER A 389 27.05 1.01 -9.67
CA SER A 389 26.49 -0.03 -8.81
C SER A 389 26.96 0.14 -7.37
N TYR A 390 26.17 -0.35 -6.42
CA TYR A 390 26.56 -0.34 -5.01
C TYR A 390 27.82 -1.18 -4.80
N GLY A 391 28.84 -0.59 -4.17
CA GLY A 391 30.16 -1.19 -3.99
C GLY A 391 31.13 -1.05 -5.17
N ALA A 392 30.73 -0.41 -6.28
CA ALA A 392 31.62 -0.15 -7.41
C ALA A 392 32.66 0.94 -7.10
N GLU A 393 33.84 0.86 -7.72
CA GLU A 393 34.91 1.88 -7.53
C GLU A 393 34.66 3.18 -8.31
N GLU A 394 33.80 3.14 -9.33
CA GLU A 394 33.55 4.23 -10.26
C GLU A 394 32.08 4.66 -10.22
N ASP A 395 31.83 5.97 -10.15
CA ASP A 395 30.51 6.57 -10.33
C ASP A 395 29.94 6.25 -11.73
N PRO A 396 28.61 6.23 -11.91
CA PRO A 396 28.04 6.00 -13.23
C PRO A 396 28.48 7.11 -14.18
N ALA A 397 28.68 6.77 -15.45
CA ALA A 397 28.85 7.79 -16.48
C ALA A 397 27.60 8.68 -16.51
N ALA A 398 27.80 10.00 -16.63
CA ALA A 398 26.70 10.93 -16.83
C ALA A 398 25.88 10.48 -18.05
N GLU A 399 24.56 10.33 -17.88
CA GLU A 399 23.68 9.99 -18.99
C GLU A 399 23.65 11.18 -19.97
N PRO A 400 23.80 10.94 -21.28
CA PRO A 400 23.80 12.02 -22.24
C PRO A 400 22.41 12.65 -22.38
N GLU A 401 22.34 13.97 -22.23
CA GLU A 401 21.13 14.75 -22.51
C GLU A 401 21.07 15.10 -24.01
N TYR A 402 19.88 15.04 -24.59
CA TYR A 402 19.66 15.27 -26.02
C TYR A 402 18.74 16.46 -26.25
N SER A 403 19.12 17.34 -27.16
CA SER A 403 18.27 18.45 -27.60
C SER A 403 18.44 18.74 -29.09
N PHE A 404 17.54 19.57 -29.62
CA PHE A 404 17.58 20.05 -30.99
C PHE A 404 17.45 21.57 -31.03
N ASP A 405 18.23 22.22 -31.89
CA ASP A 405 18.06 23.64 -32.24
C ASP A 405 17.63 23.77 -33.70
N TYR A 406 16.48 24.42 -33.92
CA TYR A 406 15.77 24.52 -35.19
C TYR A 406 14.84 25.75 -35.20
N PRO A 407 14.36 26.21 -36.37
CA PRO A 407 13.43 27.33 -36.45
C PRO A 407 12.07 27.03 -35.78
N ASP A 408 11.47 28.00 -35.08
CA ASP A 408 10.17 27.87 -34.38
C ASP A 408 9.07 27.25 -35.25
N THR A 409 9.06 27.55 -36.55
CA THR A 409 8.21 26.89 -37.53
C THR A 409 9.06 26.35 -38.67
N LEU A 410 8.96 25.04 -38.90
CA LEU A 410 9.74 24.35 -39.93
C LEU A 410 9.16 24.65 -41.32
N PRO A 411 9.95 25.25 -42.24
CA PRO A 411 9.42 25.70 -43.51
C PRO A 411 9.21 24.54 -44.48
N ALA A 412 7.96 24.33 -44.91
CA ALA A 412 7.64 23.31 -45.91
C ALA A 412 8.21 23.68 -47.29
N GLY A 413 8.87 22.73 -47.97
CA GLY A 413 9.41 22.93 -49.31
C GLY A 413 10.70 23.76 -49.40
N GLU A 414 11.15 24.38 -48.30
CA GLU A 414 12.44 25.08 -48.20
C GLU A 414 13.44 24.30 -47.33
N ALA A 415 14.73 24.58 -47.52
CA ALA A 415 15.78 23.95 -46.72
C ALA A 415 16.13 24.83 -45.53
N PHE A 416 16.31 24.24 -44.35
CA PHE A 416 16.71 24.88 -43.11
C PHE A 416 17.81 24.09 -42.39
N THR A 417 18.40 24.70 -41.37
CA THR A 417 19.43 24.08 -40.53
C THR A 417 18.78 23.51 -39.26
N LEU A 418 19.18 22.29 -38.91
CA LEU A 418 18.86 21.60 -37.67
C LEU A 418 20.18 21.27 -36.97
N HIS A 419 20.37 21.71 -35.74
CA HIS A 419 21.45 21.24 -34.88
C HIS A 419 20.93 20.14 -33.95
N VAL A 420 21.68 19.04 -33.86
CA VAL A 420 21.49 18.01 -32.84
C VAL A 420 22.55 18.25 -31.78
N GLU A 421 22.16 18.54 -30.55
CA GLU A 421 23.07 18.76 -29.44
C GLU A 421 22.99 17.59 -28.45
N ILE A 422 24.15 17.13 -28.00
CA ILE A 422 24.29 16.03 -27.06
C ILE A 422 25.25 16.49 -25.96
N GLU A 423 24.77 16.56 -24.73
CA GLU A 423 25.56 16.89 -23.54
C GLU A 423 25.84 15.63 -22.71
N GLY A 424 26.71 15.69 -21.70
CA GLY A 424 26.99 14.56 -20.82
C GLY A 424 27.92 13.47 -21.40
N LEU A 425 28.50 13.66 -22.59
CA LEU A 425 29.48 12.72 -23.15
C LEU A 425 30.86 12.88 -22.50
N ASN A 426 31.68 11.82 -22.53
CA ASN A 426 33.07 11.95 -22.10
C ASN A 426 33.85 12.89 -23.05
N PRO A 427 34.73 13.77 -22.53
CA PRO A 427 35.52 14.66 -23.37
C PRO A 427 36.30 13.92 -24.48
N GLY A 428 36.04 14.28 -25.75
CA GLY A 428 36.64 13.63 -26.92
C GLY A 428 36.02 12.28 -27.33
N GLN A 429 34.96 11.81 -26.67
CA GLN A 429 34.24 10.60 -27.05
C GLN A 429 33.57 10.78 -28.42
N THR A 430 33.71 9.77 -29.29
CA THR A 430 32.97 9.71 -30.56
C THR A 430 31.87 8.68 -30.47
N VAL A 431 30.62 9.11 -30.66
CA VAL A 431 29.45 8.22 -30.70
C VAL A 431 28.89 8.18 -32.12
N SER A 432 28.55 6.97 -32.61
CA SER A 432 28.13 6.72 -33.99
C SER A 432 26.75 6.07 -34.04
N GLY A 433 26.12 6.13 -35.22
CA GLY A 433 24.86 5.44 -35.48
C GLY A 433 23.63 6.31 -35.26
N TYR A 434 23.80 7.61 -35.06
CA TYR A 434 22.68 8.54 -34.92
C TYR A 434 21.98 8.77 -36.26
N ASP A 435 20.65 8.87 -36.24
CA ASP A 435 19.88 9.36 -37.36
C ASP A 435 18.68 10.19 -36.89
N THR A 436 18.24 11.14 -37.72
CA THR A 436 17.11 12.02 -37.39
C THR A 436 16.07 12.05 -38.49
N GLY A 437 14.79 12.19 -38.11
CA GLY A 437 13.67 12.29 -39.04
C GLY A 437 12.54 13.14 -38.46
N ILE A 438 11.67 13.64 -39.33
CA ILE A 438 10.47 14.39 -38.96
C ILE A 438 9.27 13.67 -39.55
N TYR A 439 8.27 13.41 -38.71
CA TYR A 439 7.08 12.65 -39.08
C TYR A 439 5.79 13.28 -38.56
N LEU A 440 4.71 13.11 -39.33
CA LEU A 440 3.36 13.48 -38.95
C LEU A 440 2.74 12.40 -38.07
N ASP A 441 1.63 12.73 -37.42
CA ASP A 441 0.81 11.74 -36.72
C ASP A 441 0.45 10.55 -37.62
N GLY A 442 0.48 9.34 -37.06
CA GLY A 442 0.45 8.08 -37.82
C GLY A 442 1.79 7.63 -38.44
N GLY A 443 2.89 8.34 -38.17
CA GLY A 443 4.26 7.89 -38.46
C GLY A 443 4.77 8.18 -39.87
N GLN A 444 4.03 8.96 -40.68
CA GLN A 444 4.44 9.31 -42.04
C GLN A 444 5.65 10.27 -42.00
N GLN A 445 6.78 9.83 -42.54
CA GLN A 445 7.98 10.65 -42.66
C GLN A 445 7.80 11.74 -43.72
N VAL A 446 8.18 12.97 -43.39
CA VAL A 446 8.05 14.16 -44.25
C VAL A 446 9.35 14.93 -44.44
N ALA A 447 10.43 14.55 -43.75
CA ALA A 447 11.75 15.16 -43.92
C ALA A 447 12.61 14.46 -44.98
N GLN A 448 13.45 15.25 -45.62
CA GLN A 448 14.66 14.80 -46.28
C GLN A 448 15.84 15.50 -45.62
N VAL A 449 16.86 14.75 -45.22
CA VAL A 449 18.11 15.31 -44.70
C VAL A 449 19.16 15.24 -45.79
N GLN A 450 19.86 16.35 -46.04
CA GLN A 450 20.88 16.44 -47.07
C GLN A 450 22.08 15.56 -46.69
N ARG A 451 22.58 14.78 -47.65
CA ARG A 451 23.78 13.95 -47.45
C ARG A 451 25.03 14.82 -47.38
N GLU A 452 26.10 14.31 -46.78
CA GLU A 452 27.39 15.00 -46.71
C GLU A 452 27.96 15.42 -48.09
N ASN A 453 27.62 14.70 -49.15
CA ASN A 453 28.02 15.05 -50.52
C ASN A 453 27.16 16.16 -51.18
N GLY A 454 26.25 16.77 -50.42
CA GLY A 454 25.32 17.81 -50.86
C GLY A 454 24.11 17.31 -51.66
N SER A 455 23.96 15.99 -51.84
CA SER A 455 22.80 15.42 -52.55
C SER A 455 21.62 15.21 -51.62
N TRP A 456 20.40 15.34 -52.15
CA TRP A 456 19.18 15.00 -51.43
C TRP A 456 18.76 13.54 -51.69
N PRO A 457 18.17 12.84 -50.70
CA PRO A 457 17.55 11.53 -50.93
C PRO A 457 16.33 11.65 -51.86
N SER A 458 15.89 10.52 -52.43
CA SER A 458 14.74 10.49 -53.35
C SER A 458 13.38 10.34 -52.67
N GLY A 459 13.37 9.91 -51.40
CA GLY A 459 12.17 9.76 -50.57
C GLY A 459 12.32 10.51 -49.26
N TYR A 460 11.23 10.58 -48.50
CA TYR A 460 11.19 11.13 -47.15
C TYR A 460 11.48 10.03 -46.13
N GLY A 461 12.21 10.36 -45.07
CA GLY A 461 12.67 9.39 -44.09
C GLY A 461 13.74 9.97 -43.17
N TYR A 462 14.27 9.10 -42.31
CA TYR A 462 15.42 9.42 -41.47
C TYR A 462 16.67 9.72 -42.32
N SER A 463 17.58 10.49 -41.74
CA SER A 463 18.89 10.80 -42.31
C SER A 463 19.73 9.53 -42.54
N ASP A 464 20.78 9.66 -43.36
CA ASP A 464 21.87 8.67 -43.29
C ASP A 464 22.48 8.72 -41.87
N ALA A 465 22.96 7.58 -41.38
CA ALA A 465 23.55 7.50 -40.05
C ALA A 465 24.80 8.40 -39.94
N PHE A 466 24.94 9.13 -38.84
CA PHE A 466 26.06 10.02 -38.57
C PHE A 466 26.74 9.71 -37.22
N SER A 467 27.87 10.39 -36.99
CA SER A 467 28.62 10.36 -35.75
C SER A 467 28.88 11.77 -35.26
N VAL A 468 29.04 11.91 -33.95
CA VAL A 468 29.41 13.16 -33.27
C VAL A 468 30.62 12.90 -32.36
N THR A 469 31.40 13.94 -32.11
CA THR A 469 32.54 13.88 -31.17
C THR A 469 32.38 14.99 -30.16
N ALA A 470 32.40 14.64 -28.87
CA ALA A 470 32.30 15.58 -27.77
C ALA A 470 33.53 16.48 -27.65
N ASP A 471 33.30 17.72 -27.24
CA ASP A 471 34.34 18.71 -26.96
C ASP A 471 34.97 18.50 -25.56
N GLU A 472 35.68 19.50 -25.04
CA GLU A 472 36.33 19.41 -23.73
C GLU A 472 35.37 19.46 -22.53
N ASN A 473 34.12 19.89 -22.75
CA ASN A 473 33.07 19.95 -21.73
C ASN A 473 32.10 18.77 -21.82
N GLY A 474 32.30 17.86 -22.78
CA GLY A 474 31.40 16.72 -22.99
C GLY A 474 30.22 17.04 -23.91
N THR A 475 30.24 18.16 -24.62
CA THR A 475 29.16 18.58 -25.52
C THR A 475 29.51 18.27 -26.98
N ALA A 476 28.58 17.70 -27.74
CA ALA A 476 28.73 17.44 -29.16
C ALA A 476 27.56 18.07 -29.95
N VAL A 477 27.86 18.81 -31.01
CA VAL A 477 26.85 19.45 -31.87
C VAL A 477 27.00 18.94 -33.31
N LYS A 478 25.89 18.51 -33.92
CA LYS A 478 25.82 18.11 -35.33
C LYS A 478 24.87 19.02 -36.11
N GLU A 479 25.43 19.76 -37.06
CA GLU A 479 24.66 20.52 -38.04
C GLU A 479 24.15 19.61 -39.17
N LEU A 480 22.85 19.71 -39.47
CA LEU A 480 22.16 19.00 -40.54
C LEU A 480 21.34 19.99 -41.38
N THR A 481 21.38 19.83 -42.70
CA THR A 481 20.50 20.58 -43.60
C THR A 481 19.27 19.73 -43.93
N VAL A 482 18.09 20.21 -43.58
CA VAL A 482 16.82 19.49 -43.70
C VAL A 482 15.89 20.24 -44.64
N ARG A 483 15.04 19.51 -45.38
CA ARG A 483 13.90 20.09 -46.10
C ARG A 483 12.68 19.21 -45.93
N LEU A 484 11.51 19.81 -45.87
CA LEU A 484 10.25 19.10 -45.72
C LEU A 484 9.51 18.94 -47.04
N GLN A 485 8.61 17.96 -47.08
CA GLN A 485 7.70 17.78 -48.19
C GLN A 485 6.89 19.06 -48.46
N GLU A 486 6.89 19.50 -49.72
CA GLU A 486 6.14 20.68 -50.16
C GLU A 486 4.63 20.49 -49.92
N GLY A 487 4.00 21.49 -49.31
CA GLY A 487 2.57 21.48 -48.97
C GLY A 487 2.20 20.67 -47.72
N THR A 488 3.19 20.23 -46.93
CA THR A 488 2.97 19.72 -45.58
C THR A 488 2.78 20.88 -44.60
N GLU A 489 1.79 20.81 -43.72
CA GLU A 489 1.47 21.83 -42.70
C GLU A 489 0.95 21.13 -41.43
N GLY A 490 1.09 21.79 -40.29
CA GLY A 490 0.54 21.34 -39.00
C GLY A 490 1.55 20.63 -38.10
N ALA A 491 1.05 20.00 -37.03
CA ALA A 491 1.86 19.33 -36.02
C ALA A 491 2.63 18.13 -36.58
N ALA A 492 3.87 17.99 -36.14
CA ALA A 492 4.77 16.91 -36.46
C ALA A 492 5.66 16.60 -35.25
N ASN A 493 6.49 15.56 -35.39
CA ASN A 493 7.46 15.16 -34.38
C ASN A 493 8.84 15.09 -35.02
N LEU A 494 9.83 15.68 -34.37
CA LEU A 494 11.25 15.56 -34.69
C LEU A 494 11.88 14.53 -33.76
N ARG A 495 12.55 13.53 -34.33
CA ARG A 495 13.11 12.42 -33.57
C ARG A 495 14.59 12.23 -33.82
N LEU A 496 15.33 11.94 -32.74
CA LEU A 496 16.68 11.40 -32.74
C LEU A 496 16.62 9.90 -32.42
N ARG A 497 17.37 9.11 -33.18
CA ARG A 497 17.56 7.68 -32.94
C ARG A 497 19.02 7.35 -32.91
N GLN A 498 19.37 6.22 -32.29
CA GLN A 498 20.67 5.58 -32.44
C GLN A 498 20.49 4.12 -32.79
N SER A 499 21.12 3.69 -33.89
CA SER A 499 21.04 2.31 -34.40
C SER A 499 19.61 1.80 -34.58
N GLY A 500 18.65 2.72 -34.81
CA GLY A 500 17.23 2.43 -34.99
C GLY A 500 16.35 2.57 -33.75
N ASN A 501 16.93 2.66 -32.54
CA ASN A 501 16.20 2.85 -31.28
C ASN A 501 15.91 4.33 -31.04
N ASN A 502 14.73 4.65 -30.50
CA ASN A 502 14.37 6.02 -30.13
C ASN A 502 15.24 6.49 -28.97
N LEU A 503 15.82 7.69 -29.07
CA LEU A 503 16.54 8.33 -27.97
C LEU A 503 15.80 9.55 -27.46
N TYR A 504 15.34 10.41 -28.37
CA TYR A 504 14.70 11.66 -28.02
C TYR A 504 13.68 12.03 -29.11
N THR A 505 12.51 12.49 -28.72
CA THR A 505 11.48 12.97 -29.64
C THR A 505 10.90 14.27 -29.08
N THR A 506 10.84 15.30 -29.91
CA THR A 506 10.21 16.58 -29.57
C THR A 506 9.09 16.91 -30.58
N PRO A 507 7.95 17.43 -30.13
CA PRO A 507 6.93 18.02 -31.00
C PRO A 507 7.51 19.22 -31.80
N VAL A 508 7.06 19.40 -33.04
CA VAL A 508 7.43 20.53 -33.92
C VAL A 508 6.27 20.94 -34.83
N THR A 509 6.24 22.18 -35.31
CA THR A 509 5.20 22.69 -36.22
C THR A 509 5.75 22.97 -37.62
N ILE A 510 5.01 22.57 -38.67
CA ILE A 510 5.37 22.79 -40.08
C ILE A 510 4.46 23.87 -40.72
N GLY A 511 5.02 24.84 -41.43
CA GLY A 511 4.26 25.93 -42.08
C GLY A 511 5.00 26.72 -43.18
N GLU A 512 4.39 27.80 -43.69
CA GLU A 512 5.03 28.72 -44.65
C GLU A 512 6.09 29.59 -43.93
N GLY A 513 7.35 29.48 -44.35
CA GLY A 513 8.49 30.13 -43.70
C GLY A 513 8.37 31.65 -43.60
N GLY A 514 8.30 32.16 -42.37
CA GLY A 514 8.43 33.58 -42.06
C GLY A 514 9.87 34.04 -42.28
N GLN A 515 10.02 35.14 -43.00
CA GLN A 515 11.28 35.81 -43.25
C GLN A 515 11.82 36.39 -41.94
N ASP A 516 13.02 35.93 -41.55
CA ASP A 516 13.88 36.50 -40.50
C ASP A 516 13.92 38.05 -40.61
N ASP A 517 13.13 38.73 -39.79
CA ASP A 517 13.43 40.08 -39.40
C ASP A 517 14.24 39.99 -38.11
N GLY A 518 15.51 40.43 -38.19
CA GLY A 518 16.38 40.56 -37.03
C GLY A 518 15.87 41.62 -36.05
N GLY A 519 14.74 41.33 -35.42
CA GLY A 519 14.21 41.96 -34.25
C GLY A 519 14.80 41.26 -33.04
N ASP A 520 15.57 42.03 -32.28
CA ASP A 520 15.78 41.82 -30.86
C ASP A 520 14.41 41.64 -30.18
N ASN A 521 13.90 40.41 -30.16
CA ASN A 521 12.91 39.96 -29.19
C ASN A 521 13.70 39.20 -28.14
N GLY A 522 14.32 39.95 -27.23
CA GLY A 522 14.71 39.37 -25.97
C GLY A 522 13.51 38.67 -25.36
N ASP A 523 13.74 37.46 -24.85
CA ASP A 523 13.13 36.97 -23.61
C ASP A 523 11.68 37.43 -23.40
N GLU A 524 10.78 37.06 -24.30
CA GLU A 524 9.37 36.94 -23.94
C GLU A 524 9.08 35.44 -23.90
N SER A 525 9.28 34.86 -22.72
CA SER A 525 8.69 33.58 -22.35
C SER A 525 7.23 33.57 -22.82
N PRO A 526 6.72 32.46 -23.37
CA PRO A 526 5.35 32.43 -23.87
C PRO A 526 4.38 32.90 -22.79
N GLN A 527 3.49 33.82 -23.15
CA GLN A 527 2.68 34.54 -22.18
C GLN A 527 1.74 33.57 -21.48
N LEU A 528 1.94 33.39 -20.17
CA LEU A 528 1.09 32.57 -19.32
C LEU A 528 -0.37 33.05 -19.41
N THR A 529 -1.27 32.12 -19.71
CA THR A 529 -2.71 32.31 -19.84
C THR A 529 -3.40 31.46 -18.77
N SER A 530 -4.49 31.94 -18.18
CA SER A 530 -5.24 31.12 -17.22
C SER A 530 -5.98 29.99 -17.93
N ILE A 531 -6.28 28.90 -17.21
CA ILE A 531 -7.00 27.78 -17.80
C ILE A 531 -8.42 28.20 -18.26
N GLU A 532 -9.10 29.08 -17.52
CA GLU A 532 -10.39 29.65 -17.95
C GLU A 532 -10.29 30.36 -19.31
N GLU A 533 -9.25 31.18 -19.53
CA GLU A 533 -9.03 31.90 -20.79
C GLU A 533 -8.65 30.94 -21.93
N ALA A 534 -7.84 29.90 -21.64
CA ALA A 534 -7.51 28.85 -22.59
C ALA A 534 -8.77 28.09 -23.06
N ARG A 535 -9.73 27.83 -22.14
CA ARG A 535 -10.97 27.11 -22.47
C ARG A 535 -11.86 27.83 -23.48
N VAL A 536 -11.82 29.15 -23.53
CA VAL A 536 -12.62 29.96 -24.48
C VAL A 536 -11.90 30.27 -25.79
N ALA A 537 -10.61 29.94 -25.91
CA ALA A 537 -9.85 30.11 -27.13
C ALA A 537 -10.28 29.12 -28.23
N ALA A 538 -10.01 29.46 -29.49
CA ALA A 538 -10.34 28.59 -30.63
C ALA A 538 -9.47 27.34 -30.64
N ASP A 539 -9.99 26.21 -31.13
CA ASP A 539 -9.18 25.02 -31.40
C ASP A 539 -8.06 25.35 -32.40
N GLY A 540 -6.91 24.71 -32.22
CA GLY A 540 -5.68 24.95 -32.98
C GLY A 540 -4.83 26.12 -32.46
N ASN A 541 -5.32 26.91 -31.51
CA ASN A 541 -4.47 27.91 -30.83
C ASN A 541 -3.51 27.21 -29.87
N GLU A 542 -2.26 27.65 -29.84
CA GLU A 542 -1.30 27.29 -28.80
C GLU A 542 -1.52 28.17 -27.57
N VAL A 543 -1.44 27.56 -26.39
CA VAL A 543 -1.52 28.25 -25.09
C VAL A 543 -0.40 27.77 -24.19
N THR A 544 0.02 28.64 -23.28
CA THR A 544 0.85 28.26 -22.13
C THR A 544 0.03 28.44 -20.87
N VAL A 545 -0.22 27.34 -20.15
CA VAL A 545 -0.96 27.32 -18.89
C VAL A 545 -0.07 26.73 -17.79
N GLU A 546 -0.39 27.01 -16.54
CA GLU A 546 0.29 26.48 -15.37
C GLU A 546 -0.77 26.02 -14.39
N GLY A 547 -0.58 24.84 -13.79
CA GLY A 547 -1.53 24.27 -12.84
C GLY A 547 -0.99 23.01 -12.18
N VAL A 548 -1.78 22.43 -11.29
CA VAL A 548 -1.46 21.21 -10.55
C VAL A 548 -2.10 20.01 -11.22
N ILE A 549 -1.34 18.92 -11.40
CA ILE A 549 -1.85 17.65 -11.91
C ILE A 549 -2.78 17.03 -10.85
N THR A 550 -4.07 16.84 -11.18
CA THR A 550 -5.11 16.43 -10.23
C THR A 550 -5.56 14.98 -10.33
N SER A 551 -5.08 14.25 -11.35
CA SER A 551 -5.32 12.82 -11.54
C SER A 551 -4.01 12.09 -11.78
N GLU A 552 -3.92 10.81 -11.42
CA GLU A 552 -2.78 9.99 -11.82
C GLU A 552 -2.67 9.94 -13.36
N PRO A 553 -1.50 10.23 -13.94
CA PRO A 553 -1.33 10.13 -15.39
C PRO A 553 -1.65 8.73 -15.90
N GLY A 554 -2.50 8.68 -16.93
CA GLY A 554 -2.94 7.43 -17.54
C GLY A 554 -4.19 6.79 -16.94
N THR A 555 -4.71 7.26 -15.79
CA THR A 555 -5.97 6.74 -15.20
C THR A 555 -7.10 6.69 -16.22
N PHE A 556 -7.22 7.71 -17.09
CA PHE A 556 -8.29 7.82 -18.07
C PHE A 556 -7.85 7.60 -19.53
N GLY A 557 -6.61 7.17 -19.76
CA GLY A 557 -6.09 6.73 -21.07
C GLY A 557 -4.79 7.41 -21.48
N GLY A 558 -3.93 6.69 -22.21
CA GLY A 558 -2.58 7.16 -22.56
C GLY A 558 -1.73 7.35 -21.30
N GLN A 559 -1.00 8.47 -21.23
CA GLN A 559 -0.49 9.05 -19.98
C GLN A 559 -1.15 10.40 -19.72
N GLY A 560 -2.37 10.62 -20.24
CA GLY A 560 -3.06 11.89 -20.07
C GLY A 560 -3.48 12.11 -18.62
N PHE A 561 -3.62 13.38 -18.25
CA PHE A 561 -3.99 13.79 -16.89
C PHE A 561 -4.83 15.07 -16.89
N TYR A 562 -5.53 15.32 -15.78
CA TYR A 562 -6.23 16.57 -15.53
C TYR A 562 -5.31 17.57 -14.83
N LEU A 563 -5.39 18.83 -15.26
CA LEU A 563 -4.61 19.95 -14.75
C LEU A 563 -5.57 21.02 -14.24
N GLN A 564 -5.31 21.60 -13.07
CA GLN A 564 -6.19 22.62 -12.50
C GLN A 564 -5.39 23.80 -11.91
N ASP A 565 -5.86 25.02 -12.18
CA ASP A 565 -5.38 26.27 -11.58
C ASP A 565 -6.51 26.92 -10.74
N GLU A 566 -6.27 28.12 -10.20
CA GLU A 566 -7.28 28.86 -9.42
C GLU A 566 -8.52 29.30 -10.25
N THR A 567 -8.47 29.19 -11.58
CA THR A 567 -9.50 29.67 -12.52
C THR A 567 -10.30 28.56 -13.20
N GLY A 568 -9.75 27.34 -13.28
CA GLY A 568 -10.47 26.17 -13.79
C GLY A 568 -9.56 25.00 -14.13
N GLY A 569 -10.15 23.96 -14.72
CA GLY A 569 -9.46 22.73 -15.10
C GLY A 569 -9.34 22.53 -16.63
N ILE A 570 -8.33 21.79 -17.07
CA ILE A 570 -8.19 21.34 -18.45
C ILE A 570 -7.61 19.92 -18.50
N TYR A 571 -8.04 19.12 -19.48
CA TYR A 571 -7.42 17.82 -19.72
C TYR A 571 -6.20 17.97 -20.62
N VAL A 572 -5.14 17.23 -20.29
CA VAL A 572 -3.87 17.23 -21.01
C VAL A 572 -3.68 15.84 -21.61
N PHE A 573 -3.82 15.73 -22.93
CA PHE A 573 -3.65 14.48 -23.64
C PHE A 573 -2.19 14.31 -24.06
N GLN A 574 -1.47 13.42 -23.37
CA GLN A 574 -0.04 13.21 -23.53
C GLN A 574 0.35 11.76 -23.20
N HIS A 575 1.61 11.35 -23.46
CA HIS A 575 2.07 9.94 -23.37
C HIS A 575 3.40 9.74 -22.62
N ASP A 576 3.95 10.78 -22.02
CA ASP A 576 5.16 10.77 -21.20
C ASP A 576 4.82 10.31 -19.77
N SER A 577 5.61 9.37 -19.25
CA SER A 577 5.36 8.73 -17.95
C SER A 577 6.09 9.40 -16.77
N ARG A 578 6.84 10.48 -17.01
CA ARG A 578 7.62 11.17 -15.96
C ARG A 578 6.82 12.11 -15.06
N PHE A 579 5.51 12.22 -15.29
CA PHE A 579 4.65 13.15 -14.58
C PHE A 579 3.85 12.40 -13.53
N GLU A 580 3.55 13.09 -12.44
CA GLU A 580 2.87 12.51 -11.28
C GLU A 580 1.80 13.47 -10.77
N LYS A 581 0.76 12.89 -10.16
CA LYS A 581 -0.27 13.65 -9.46
C LYS A 581 0.36 14.56 -8.38
N GLY A 582 -0.08 15.82 -8.29
CA GLY A 582 0.43 16.80 -7.33
C GLY A 582 1.61 17.64 -7.85
N GLN A 583 2.20 17.31 -8.99
CA GLN A 583 3.18 18.19 -9.63
C GLN A 583 2.50 19.46 -10.16
N GLU A 584 3.10 20.61 -9.89
CA GLU A 584 2.77 21.86 -10.56
C GLU A 584 3.57 21.92 -11.87
N VAL A 585 2.88 22.00 -12.99
CA VAL A 585 3.49 21.96 -14.32
C VAL A 585 3.09 23.17 -15.13
N ARG A 586 4.05 23.73 -15.87
CA ARG A 586 3.81 24.69 -16.93
C ARG A 586 3.78 23.96 -18.27
N ILE A 587 2.66 24.04 -18.96
CA ILE A 587 2.41 23.32 -20.20
C ILE A 587 2.21 24.32 -21.33
N THR A 588 2.96 24.16 -22.41
CA THR A 588 2.68 24.81 -23.69
C THR A 588 2.19 23.78 -24.68
N GLY A 589 1.07 24.03 -25.34
CA GLY A 589 0.56 23.12 -26.37
C GLY A 589 -0.70 23.62 -27.08
N GLY A 590 -1.06 22.90 -28.16
CA GLY A 590 -2.25 23.20 -28.95
C GLY A 590 -3.55 22.77 -28.28
N LEU A 591 -4.55 23.64 -28.36
CA LEU A 591 -5.90 23.38 -27.90
C LEU A 591 -6.73 22.59 -28.93
N THR A 592 -7.52 21.64 -28.46
CA THR A 592 -8.53 20.95 -29.25
C THR A 592 -9.81 20.77 -28.44
N THR A 593 -10.87 20.31 -29.10
CA THR A 593 -12.10 19.89 -28.45
C THR A 593 -12.39 18.44 -28.85
N TYR A 594 -12.25 17.51 -27.91
CA TYR A 594 -12.50 16.09 -28.11
C TYR A 594 -13.65 15.63 -27.24
N GLN A 595 -14.64 14.94 -27.84
CA GLN A 595 -15.84 14.47 -27.14
C GLN A 595 -16.56 15.55 -26.31
N GLY A 596 -16.54 16.80 -26.78
CA GLY A 596 -17.16 17.93 -26.07
C GLY A 596 -16.32 18.51 -24.93
N MET A 597 -15.17 17.91 -24.62
CA MET A 597 -14.22 18.41 -23.64
C MET A 597 -13.13 19.24 -24.32
N LYS A 598 -12.83 20.42 -23.77
CA LYS A 598 -11.66 21.20 -24.19
C LYS A 598 -10.39 20.60 -23.59
N GLU A 599 -9.36 20.34 -24.39
CA GLU A 599 -8.11 19.71 -23.95
C GLU A 599 -6.90 20.29 -24.67
N ILE A 600 -5.71 20.03 -24.12
CA ILE A 600 -4.41 20.29 -24.77
C ILE A 600 -3.89 18.95 -25.30
N ASP A 601 -3.69 18.79 -26.61
CA ASP A 601 -3.31 17.50 -27.24
C ASP A 601 -1.98 17.54 -28.00
N SER A 602 -1.59 18.73 -28.46
CA SER A 602 -0.39 18.96 -29.25
C SER A 602 0.65 19.62 -28.35
N ILE A 603 1.09 18.89 -27.34
CA ILE A 603 2.05 19.35 -26.33
C ILE A 603 3.33 19.80 -27.05
N SER A 604 3.80 21.01 -26.76
CA SER A 604 5.07 21.60 -27.19
C SER A 604 6.12 21.51 -26.08
N SER A 605 5.73 21.78 -24.83
CA SER A 605 6.58 21.59 -23.65
C SER A 605 5.73 21.32 -22.40
N ILE A 606 6.30 20.56 -21.46
CA ILE A 606 5.81 20.42 -20.09
C ILE A 606 7.03 20.56 -19.18
N GLU A 607 6.99 21.56 -18.30
CA GLU A 607 8.05 21.87 -17.33
C GLU A 607 7.50 21.74 -15.91
N VAL A 608 8.08 20.84 -15.11
CA VAL A 608 7.74 20.70 -13.70
C VAL A 608 8.30 21.92 -12.94
N GLN A 609 7.41 22.68 -12.30
CA GLN A 609 7.74 23.84 -11.47
C GLN A 609 7.96 23.47 -10.00
N GLY A 610 7.47 22.30 -9.58
CA GLY A 610 7.57 21.76 -8.23
C GLY A 610 6.40 20.84 -7.92
N THR A 611 6.13 20.63 -6.63
CA THR A 611 4.95 19.92 -6.13
C THR A 611 4.07 20.85 -5.30
N GLN A 612 2.76 20.64 -5.37
CA GLN A 612 1.76 21.38 -4.60
C GLN A 612 0.69 20.43 -4.08
N ASN A 613 0.02 20.83 -2.99
CA ASN A 613 -1.20 20.16 -2.55
C ASN A 613 -2.27 20.25 -3.65
N LEU A 614 -3.05 19.18 -3.79
CA LEU A 614 -4.15 19.17 -4.75
C LEU A 614 -5.19 20.25 -4.39
N PRO A 615 -5.79 20.95 -5.38
CA PRO A 615 -6.90 21.87 -5.15
C PRO A 615 -8.04 21.19 -4.41
N ASP A 616 -8.61 21.83 -3.39
CA ASP A 616 -9.77 21.29 -2.66
C ASP A 616 -10.95 21.02 -3.61
N TYR A 617 -11.77 20.03 -3.30
CA TYR A 617 -13.01 19.81 -4.05
C TYR A 617 -13.99 20.98 -3.84
N GLU A 618 -14.47 21.57 -4.93
CA GLU A 618 -15.55 22.57 -4.86
C GLU A 618 -16.93 21.87 -4.78
N THR A 619 -17.74 22.24 -3.79
CA THR A 619 -19.11 21.71 -3.69
C THR A 619 -20.01 22.33 -4.78
N VAL A 620 -20.57 21.49 -5.63
CA VAL A 620 -21.50 21.88 -6.71
C VAL A 620 -22.82 21.13 -6.58
N ASN A 621 -23.93 21.76 -6.98
CA ASN A 621 -25.24 21.10 -6.90
C ASN A 621 -25.42 20.05 -8.01
N VAL A 622 -24.99 20.35 -9.25
CA VAL A 622 -25.15 19.51 -10.45
C VAL A 622 -24.09 19.89 -11.49
N LEU A 623 -23.70 18.96 -12.38
CA LEU A 623 -22.77 19.27 -13.47
C LEU A 623 -23.49 19.82 -14.70
N GLU A 624 -23.06 21.01 -15.15
CA GLU A 624 -23.56 21.68 -16.36
C GLU A 624 -22.42 22.04 -17.34
N GLY A 625 -21.22 21.49 -17.11
CA GLY A 625 -20.03 21.67 -17.96
C GLY A 625 -19.15 22.90 -17.63
N SER A 626 -19.59 23.82 -16.76
CA SER A 626 -18.78 24.97 -16.34
C SER A 626 -17.50 24.53 -15.61
N HIS A 627 -17.59 23.50 -14.76
CA HIS A 627 -16.49 22.99 -13.93
C HIS A 627 -15.66 21.88 -14.63
N GLN A 628 -15.60 21.87 -15.97
CA GLN A 628 -14.88 20.84 -16.70
C GLN A 628 -13.42 20.74 -16.20
N ALA A 629 -12.96 19.51 -15.99
CA ALA A 629 -11.64 19.13 -15.51
C ALA A 629 -11.29 19.62 -14.10
N GLU A 630 -12.26 20.14 -13.35
CA GLU A 630 -12.08 20.59 -11.96
C GLU A 630 -12.49 19.49 -10.97
N ARG A 631 -11.81 19.47 -9.83
CA ARG A 631 -12.17 18.66 -8.67
C ARG A 631 -13.43 19.23 -8.01
N VAL A 632 -14.52 18.47 -8.01
CA VAL A 632 -15.79 18.87 -7.39
C VAL A 632 -16.40 17.78 -6.51
N THR A 633 -17.28 18.18 -5.59
CA THR A 633 -18.11 17.28 -4.77
C THR A 633 -19.58 17.58 -4.97
N ILE A 634 -20.41 16.55 -5.13
CA ILE A 634 -21.87 16.64 -5.09
C ILE A 634 -22.36 15.90 -3.85
N GLU A 635 -22.94 16.64 -2.92
CA GLU A 635 -23.39 16.12 -1.63
C GLU A 635 -24.85 15.64 -1.67
N GLY A 636 -25.12 14.50 -1.04
CA GLY A 636 -26.48 14.05 -0.69
C GLY A 636 -27.39 13.67 -1.85
N GLY A 637 -26.82 13.25 -2.98
CA GLY A 637 -27.60 12.79 -4.13
C GLY A 637 -28.07 11.35 -3.97
N SER A 638 -29.28 11.06 -4.45
CA SER A 638 -29.86 9.70 -4.41
C SER A 638 -29.39 8.89 -5.61
N VAL A 639 -28.83 7.71 -5.36
CA VAL A 639 -28.28 6.81 -6.39
C VAL A 639 -29.41 6.09 -7.14
N GLN A 640 -29.39 6.12 -8.47
CA GLN A 640 -30.32 5.39 -9.34
C GLN A 640 -29.62 4.84 -10.58
N ASN A 641 -30.25 3.90 -11.28
CA ASN A 641 -29.84 3.39 -12.60
C ASN A 641 -28.41 2.83 -12.62
N ILE A 642 -28.03 2.08 -11.58
CA ILE A 642 -26.72 1.42 -11.49
C ILE A 642 -26.58 0.39 -12.61
N GLN A 643 -25.56 0.54 -13.47
CA GLN A 643 -25.35 -0.31 -14.66
C GLN A 643 -23.88 -0.50 -15.01
N GLU A 644 -23.49 -1.72 -15.34
CA GLU A 644 -22.16 -2.06 -15.86
C GLU A 644 -22.00 -1.80 -17.37
N TYR A 645 -20.82 -1.33 -17.75
CA TYR A 645 -20.42 -1.00 -19.11
C TYR A 645 -18.98 -1.42 -19.40
N GLY A 646 -18.74 -2.73 -19.54
CA GLY A 646 -17.43 -3.26 -19.92
C GLY A 646 -16.38 -3.04 -18.84
N SER A 647 -15.45 -2.10 -19.06
CA SER A 647 -14.37 -1.75 -18.10
C SER A 647 -14.75 -0.59 -17.16
N ALA A 648 -16.05 -0.31 -17.01
CA ALA A 648 -16.55 0.75 -16.15
C ALA A 648 -17.97 0.41 -15.71
N PHE A 649 -18.46 1.11 -14.69
CA PHE A 649 -19.88 1.14 -14.38
C PHE A 649 -20.34 2.59 -14.18
N GLU A 650 -21.65 2.77 -14.26
CA GLU A 650 -22.27 4.09 -14.22
C GLU A 650 -23.50 4.06 -13.33
N PHE A 651 -23.78 5.20 -12.68
CA PHE A 651 -25.03 5.44 -12.00
C PHE A 651 -25.44 6.92 -12.12
N ASP A 652 -26.71 7.20 -11.89
CA ASP A 652 -27.26 8.54 -11.88
C ASP A 652 -27.38 9.04 -10.44
N LEU A 653 -26.80 10.21 -10.17
CA LEU A 653 -26.92 10.91 -8.91
C LEU A 653 -28.06 11.93 -9.02
N HIS A 654 -29.20 11.62 -8.39
CA HIS A 654 -30.38 12.47 -8.38
C HIS A 654 -30.33 13.47 -7.22
N VAL A 655 -30.24 14.75 -7.56
CA VAL A 655 -30.20 15.89 -6.63
C VAL A 655 -31.41 16.79 -6.86
N GLN A 656 -31.69 17.74 -5.97
CA GLN A 656 -32.87 18.61 -6.09
C GLN A 656 -32.90 19.39 -7.41
N ASP A 657 -31.73 19.77 -7.92
CA ASP A 657 -31.56 20.66 -9.06
C ASP A 657 -31.27 19.94 -10.39
N GLY A 658 -31.17 18.60 -10.42
CA GLY A 658 -30.89 17.86 -11.64
C GLY A 658 -30.41 16.42 -11.44
N VAL A 659 -29.75 15.89 -12.47
CA VAL A 659 -29.15 14.55 -12.46
C VAL A 659 -27.73 14.67 -13.01
N THR A 660 -26.75 14.16 -12.26
CA THR A 660 -25.36 14.02 -12.71
C THR A 660 -25.09 12.55 -12.98
N ARG A 661 -24.51 12.22 -14.13
CA ARG A 661 -23.99 10.87 -14.40
C ARG A 661 -22.68 10.70 -13.63
N VAL A 662 -22.54 9.64 -12.85
CA VAL A 662 -21.25 9.23 -12.28
C VAL A 662 -20.74 8.08 -13.11
N ARG A 663 -19.50 8.17 -13.58
CA ARG A 663 -18.82 7.11 -14.33
C ARG A 663 -17.59 6.68 -13.56
N VAL A 664 -17.59 5.42 -13.15
CA VAL A 664 -16.51 4.80 -12.38
C VAL A 664 -15.72 3.89 -13.32
N ASP A 665 -14.48 4.25 -13.59
CA ASP A 665 -13.58 3.50 -14.46
C ASP A 665 -12.86 2.42 -13.64
N ASN A 666 -12.71 1.20 -14.17
CA ASN A 666 -12.09 0.11 -13.42
C ASN A 666 -10.62 0.38 -13.04
N ARG A 667 -9.95 1.30 -13.73
CA ARG A 667 -8.57 1.74 -13.41
C ARG A 667 -8.47 2.62 -12.16
N THR A 668 -9.60 3.00 -11.55
CA THR A 668 -9.66 3.76 -10.29
C THR A 668 -9.66 2.85 -9.06
N ASN A 669 -9.47 1.54 -9.26
CA ASN A 669 -9.57 0.49 -8.24
C ASN A 669 -10.92 0.47 -7.48
N ILE A 670 -12.00 0.90 -8.14
CA ILE A 670 -13.36 0.82 -7.61
C ILE A 670 -14.10 -0.27 -8.39
N SER A 671 -14.27 -1.45 -7.79
CA SER A 671 -15.00 -2.54 -8.44
C SER A 671 -16.53 -2.35 -8.35
N PHE A 672 -17.25 -2.95 -9.29
CA PHE A 672 -18.71 -2.93 -9.28
C PHE A 672 -19.29 -3.69 -8.09
N ASP A 673 -18.68 -4.81 -7.74
CA ASP A 673 -19.14 -5.66 -6.63
C ASP A 673 -18.92 -4.93 -5.29
N ASP A 674 -17.79 -4.24 -5.10
CA ASP A 674 -17.51 -3.47 -3.88
C ASP A 674 -18.38 -2.21 -3.77
N PHE A 675 -18.72 -1.60 -4.90
CA PHE A 675 -19.66 -0.49 -4.91
C PHE A 675 -21.06 -0.99 -4.52
N THR A 676 -21.54 -2.07 -5.15
CA THR A 676 -22.92 -2.56 -4.92
C THR A 676 -23.12 -3.32 -3.61
N SER A 677 -22.04 -3.76 -2.95
CA SER A 677 -22.10 -4.28 -1.59
C SER A 677 -22.39 -3.19 -0.55
N ARG A 678 -21.98 -1.95 -0.82
CA ARG A 678 -22.10 -0.79 0.08
C ARG A 678 -23.20 0.21 -0.31
N VAL A 679 -23.52 0.31 -1.60
CA VAL A 679 -24.43 1.31 -2.16
C VAL A 679 -25.50 0.63 -3.02
N GLN A 680 -26.76 0.87 -2.67
CA GLN A 680 -27.93 0.35 -3.37
C GLN A 680 -28.74 1.50 -4.02
N GLU A 681 -29.62 1.15 -4.97
CA GLU A 681 -30.55 2.13 -5.53
C GLU A 681 -31.43 2.74 -4.43
N GLY A 682 -31.45 4.06 -4.36
CA GLY A 682 -32.16 4.85 -3.36
C GLY A 682 -31.26 5.47 -2.30
N ASP A 683 -30.07 4.91 -2.07
CA ASP A 683 -29.12 5.43 -1.07
C ASP A 683 -28.70 6.86 -1.40
N GLN A 684 -28.42 7.64 -0.36
CA GLN A 684 -27.87 8.98 -0.52
C GLN A 684 -26.36 8.95 -0.30
N VAL A 685 -25.63 9.50 -1.26
CA VAL A 685 -24.17 9.55 -1.24
C VAL A 685 -23.66 10.96 -1.51
N SER A 686 -22.48 11.26 -0.97
CA SER A 686 -21.63 12.33 -1.43
C SER A 686 -20.65 11.75 -2.44
N VAL A 687 -20.53 12.37 -3.61
CA VAL A 687 -19.59 11.94 -4.65
C VAL A 687 -18.63 13.05 -4.96
N SER A 688 -17.35 12.81 -4.72
CA SER A 688 -16.22 13.63 -5.14
C SER A 688 -15.63 13.08 -6.43
N GLY A 689 -14.93 13.92 -7.19
CA GLY A 689 -14.23 13.48 -8.39
C GLY A 689 -13.91 14.63 -9.34
N ILE A 690 -13.50 14.26 -10.56
CA ILE A 690 -13.22 15.23 -11.62
C ILE A 690 -14.45 15.39 -12.51
N ALA A 691 -14.95 16.60 -12.65
CA ALA A 691 -16.04 16.90 -13.56
C ALA A 691 -15.56 16.80 -15.01
N SER A 692 -16.25 16.02 -15.84
CA SER A 692 -15.83 15.67 -17.20
C SER A 692 -17.00 15.75 -18.18
N ILE A 693 -16.69 15.78 -19.47
CA ILE A 693 -17.65 15.81 -20.57
C ILE A 693 -17.32 14.68 -21.53
N PHE A 694 -18.33 13.86 -21.86
CA PHE A 694 -18.19 12.82 -22.88
C PHE A 694 -19.37 12.86 -23.85
N GLY A 695 -19.11 13.37 -25.05
CA GLY A 695 -20.11 13.67 -26.06
C GLY A 695 -21.01 14.82 -25.60
N GLU A 696 -22.26 14.51 -25.27
CA GLU A 696 -23.26 15.46 -24.74
C GLU A 696 -23.53 15.24 -23.23
N THR A 697 -22.82 14.30 -22.59
CA THR A 697 -23.05 13.92 -21.19
C THR A 697 -22.06 14.64 -20.27
N TYR A 698 -22.58 15.35 -19.26
CA TYR A 698 -21.79 15.80 -18.12
C TYR A 698 -21.68 14.67 -17.12
N GLN A 699 -20.45 14.30 -16.77
CA GLN A 699 -20.18 13.17 -15.90
C GLN A 699 -19.18 13.55 -14.80
N LEU A 700 -19.32 12.93 -13.64
CA LEU A 700 -18.35 12.99 -12.56
C LEU A 700 -17.51 11.71 -12.57
N LEU A 701 -16.18 11.87 -12.45
CA LEU A 701 -15.22 10.77 -12.44
C LEU A 701 -14.58 10.67 -11.05
N PRO A 702 -15.08 9.79 -10.17
CA PRO A 702 -14.38 9.42 -8.93
C PRO A 702 -13.00 8.87 -9.26
N LEU A 703 -12.01 9.17 -8.41
CA LEU A 703 -10.62 8.74 -8.58
C LEU A 703 -10.26 7.57 -7.66
N LYS A 704 -10.99 7.38 -6.57
CA LYS A 704 -10.80 6.32 -5.56
C LYS A 704 -12.09 5.99 -4.82
N SER A 705 -12.13 4.85 -4.13
CA SER A 705 -13.32 4.38 -3.40
C SER A 705 -13.86 5.39 -2.39
N ALA A 706 -12.97 6.09 -1.68
CA ALA A 706 -13.27 7.14 -0.72
C ALA A 706 -13.89 8.41 -1.34
N ASP A 707 -13.90 8.55 -2.67
CA ASP A 707 -14.63 9.63 -3.31
C ASP A 707 -16.15 9.37 -3.35
N ILE A 708 -16.63 8.17 -2.99
CA ILE A 708 -18.05 7.84 -2.89
C ILE A 708 -18.37 7.46 -1.44
N GLU A 709 -18.95 8.40 -0.71
CA GLU A 709 -19.25 8.24 0.72
C GLU A 709 -20.75 8.23 0.96
N ALA A 710 -21.19 7.45 1.95
CA ALA A 710 -22.55 7.58 2.46
C ALA A 710 -22.77 9.02 2.93
N TYR A 711 -23.88 9.64 2.52
CA TYR A 711 -24.15 11.02 2.92
C TYR A 711 -24.77 11.06 4.33
N GLY A 712 -24.06 11.72 5.24
CA GLY A 712 -24.45 11.89 6.64
C GLY A 712 -24.06 10.71 7.56
N SER A 713 -24.33 10.84 8.87
CA SER A 713 -24.03 9.82 9.89
C SER A 713 -25.27 9.08 10.38
N ALA A 714 -25.19 7.75 10.53
CA ALA A 714 -26.21 6.98 11.26
C ALA A 714 -26.33 7.46 12.73
N PRO A 715 -27.49 7.30 13.37
CA PRO A 715 -27.68 7.72 14.76
C PRO A 715 -26.79 6.93 15.75
N GLU A 716 -26.14 7.62 16.68
CA GLU A 716 -25.24 7.05 17.69
C GLU A 716 -25.98 6.62 18.96
N ILE A 717 -25.86 5.36 19.38
CA ILE A 717 -26.45 4.84 20.63
C ILE A 717 -25.45 4.98 21.79
N MET A 718 -25.77 5.88 22.73
CA MET A 718 -24.92 6.22 23.86
C MET A 718 -24.85 5.09 24.91
N ASP A 719 -23.80 5.11 25.74
CA ASP A 719 -23.70 4.23 26.90
C ASP A 719 -24.89 4.35 27.85
N LEU A 720 -25.32 3.23 28.42
CA LEU A 720 -26.33 3.24 29.48
C LEU A 720 -25.79 3.97 30.71
N SER A 721 -26.54 4.97 31.19
CA SER A 721 -26.23 5.64 32.46
C SER A 721 -26.46 4.75 33.69
N VAL A 722 -27.24 3.66 33.54
CA VAL A 722 -27.54 2.66 34.56
C VAL A 722 -27.65 1.29 33.90
N SER A 723 -26.92 0.30 34.40
CA SER A 723 -26.93 -1.08 33.90
C SER A 723 -27.42 -2.11 34.93
N THR A 724 -27.66 -1.71 36.18
CA THR A 724 -28.15 -2.61 37.25
C THR A 724 -29.56 -2.22 37.67
N PHE A 725 -30.47 -3.19 37.71
CA PHE A 725 -31.90 -2.96 38.01
C PHE A 725 -32.42 -3.96 39.06
N ASP A 726 -33.23 -3.47 39.99
CA ASP A 726 -33.85 -4.33 41.01
C ASP A 726 -35.13 -5.01 40.48
N ILE A 727 -35.18 -6.34 40.60
CA ILE A 727 -36.31 -7.17 40.11
C ILE A 727 -37.66 -6.87 40.76
N THR A 728 -37.69 -6.13 41.87
CA THR A 728 -38.93 -5.80 42.60
C THR A 728 -39.49 -4.42 42.27
N GLU A 729 -38.82 -3.65 41.42
CA GLU A 729 -39.28 -2.33 40.98
C GLU A 729 -39.70 -2.30 39.51
N SER A 730 -40.42 -1.25 39.13
CA SER A 730 -40.61 -0.93 37.72
C SER A 730 -39.60 0.14 37.34
N ALA A 731 -38.79 -0.12 36.33
CA ALA A 731 -37.72 0.76 35.90
C ALA A 731 -37.72 0.88 34.37
N ALA A 732 -37.64 2.11 33.86
CA ALA A 732 -37.36 2.34 32.45
C ALA A 732 -35.84 2.31 32.24
N ILE A 733 -35.36 1.58 31.24
CA ILE A 733 -33.95 1.61 30.88
C ILE A 733 -33.71 2.88 30.05
N PRO A 734 -32.91 3.84 30.54
CA PRO A 734 -32.68 5.09 29.82
C PRO A 734 -31.75 4.84 28.63
N ILE A 735 -32.32 4.84 27.42
CA ILE A 735 -31.57 4.78 26.17
C ILE A 735 -31.47 6.20 25.63
N GLU A 736 -30.24 6.66 25.40
CA GLU A 736 -29.97 7.94 24.76
C GLU A 736 -29.39 7.68 23.38
N VAL A 737 -29.92 8.40 22.38
CA VAL A 737 -29.44 8.33 21.01
C VAL A 737 -29.19 9.74 20.51
N LYS A 738 -28.04 9.93 19.88
CA LYS A 738 -27.61 11.19 19.30
C LYS A 738 -27.62 11.05 17.79
N ASP A 739 -28.34 11.94 17.12
CA ASP A 739 -28.29 12.08 15.68
C ASP A 739 -27.68 13.46 15.39
N GLU A 740 -26.56 13.49 14.64
CA GLU A 740 -25.84 14.73 14.34
C GLU A 740 -26.66 15.66 13.44
N GLU A 741 -27.57 15.10 12.65
CA GLU A 741 -28.43 15.83 11.73
C GLU A 741 -29.71 16.35 12.41
N GLY A 742 -29.95 15.92 13.65
CA GLY A 742 -31.03 16.39 14.52
C GLY A 742 -32.42 15.95 14.08
N GLY A 743 -32.51 14.90 13.25
CA GLY A 743 -33.75 14.29 12.79
C GLY A 743 -34.44 13.45 13.87
N PRO A 744 -35.73 13.08 13.68
CA PRO A 744 -36.41 12.16 14.57
C PRO A 744 -35.88 10.73 14.40
N VAL A 745 -35.34 10.15 15.48
CA VAL A 745 -34.88 8.76 15.49
C VAL A 745 -35.94 7.82 16.05
N SER A 746 -36.21 6.73 15.34
CA SER A 746 -37.03 5.61 15.81
C SER A 746 -36.15 4.58 16.54
N LEU A 747 -36.70 3.97 17.59
CA LEU A 747 -35.97 3.07 18.48
C LEU A 747 -36.71 1.75 18.63
N LYS A 748 -35.97 0.65 18.56
CA LYS A 748 -36.40 -0.70 18.95
C LYS A 748 -35.42 -1.25 19.97
N SER A 749 -35.92 -1.98 20.94
CA SER A 749 -35.09 -2.68 21.92
C SER A 749 -35.59 -4.10 22.14
N GLU A 750 -34.67 -5.01 22.39
CA GLU A 750 -34.97 -6.41 22.70
C GLU A 750 -34.21 -6.84 23.95
N ILE A 751 -34.92 -7.48 24.87
CA ILE A 751 -34.33 -8.14 26.03
C ILE A 751 -35.01 -9.47 26.28
N ASN A 752 -34.22 -10.55 26.39
CA ASN A 752 -34.71 -11.90 26.66
C ASN A 752 -35.86 -12.34 25.72
N GLY A 753 -35.79 -11.95 24.44
CA GLY A 753 -36.80 -12.25 23.42
C GLY A 753 -38.05 -11.37 23.43
N GLU A 754 -38.14 -10.36 24.31
CA GLU A 754 -39.23 -9.38 24.31
C GLU A 754 -38.81 -8.09 23.60
N VAL A 755 -39.53 -7.75 22.54
CA VAL A 755 -39.29 -6.55 21.72
C VAL A 755 -40.17 -5.39 22.16
N SER A 756 -39.56 -4.21 22.33
CA SER A 756 -40.22 -2.95 22.66
C SER A 756 -39.90 -1.88 21.62
N ASN A 757 -40.88 -0.99 21.35
CA ASN A 757 -40.62 0.24 20.58
C ASN A 757 -40.21 1.34 21.57
N GLY A 758 -38.96 1.79 21.47
CA GLY A 758 -38.34 2.74 22.41
C GLY A 758 -37.61 2.08 23.57
N SER A 759 -37.38 2.88 24.62
CA SER A 759 -36.80 2.42 25.88
C SER A 759 -37.67 1.34 26.54
N PRO A 760 -37.13 0.17 26.86
CA PRO A 760 -37.90 -0.89 27.51
C PRO A 760 -38.21 -0.50 28.96
N VAL A 761 -39.38 -0.90 29.43
CA VAL A 761 -39.81 -0.72 30.82
C VAL A 761 -39.87 -2.07 31.49
N LEU A 762 -38.94 -2.31 32.40
CA LEU A 762 -38.91 -3.50 33.24
C LEU A 762 -40.07 -3.45 34.25
N SER A 763 -40.83 -4.52 34.31
CA SER A 763 -41.89 -4.74 35.30
C SER A 763 -41.40 -5.59 36.46
N PRO A 764 -41.95 -5.43 37.68
CA PRO A 764 -41.57 -6.26 38.81
C PRO A 764 -41.78 -7.74 38.53
N LEU A 765 -40.74 -8.55 38.79
CA LEU A 765 -40.66 -9.99 38.53
C LEU A 765 -40.76 -10.39 37.05
N GLN A 766 -40.47 -9.48 36.11
CA GLN A 766 -40.37 -9.83 34.69
C GLN A 766 -39.15 -10.72 34.41
N LEU A 767 -38.02 -10.38 35.02
CA LEU A 767 -36.75 -11.12 34.92
C LEU A 767 -36.30 -11.62 36.30
N THR A 768 -35.55 -12.72 36.32
CA THR A 768 -34.92 -13.26 37.54
C THR A 768 -33.58 -12.59 37.78
N PRO A 769 -32.98 -12.68 38.98
CA PRO A 769 -31.62 -12.20 39.19
C PRO A 769 -30.63 -12.88 38.24
N GLY A 770 -29.71 -12.10 37.67
CA GLY A 770 -28.71 -12.55 36.69
C GLY A 770 -28.38 -11.50 35.63
N GLU A 771 -27.45 -11.83 34.76
CA GLU A 771 -27.04 -10.99 33.62
C GLU A 771 -27.91 -11.25 32.39
N TYR A 772 -28.25 -10.17 31.69
CA TYR A 772 -29.05 -10.18 30.45
C TYR A 772 -28.42 -9.25 29.43
N GLU A 773 -28.61 -9.56 28.16
CA GLU A 773 -28.24 -8.67 27.07
C GLU A 773 -29.46 -7.87 26.60
N LEU A 774 -29.28 -6.56 26.49
CA LEU A 774 -30.22 -5.62 25.89
C LEU A 774 -29.68 -5.20 24.53
N THR A 775 -30.34 -5.60 23.44
CA THR A 775 -30.02 -5.11 22.09
C THR A 775 -30.89 -3.90 21.76
N VAL A 776 -30.29 -2.85 21.23
CA VAL A 776 -30.95 -1.60 20.86
C VAL A 776 -30.66 -1.31 19.40
N THR A 777 -31.70 -1.08 18.61
CA THR A 777 -31.60 -0.65 17.21
C THR A 777 -32.22 0.75 17.08
N ALA A 778 -31.45 1.70 16.56
CA ALA A 778 -31.88 3.04 16.23
C ALA A 778 -31.97 3.21 14.70
N GLU A 779 -32.97 3.92 14.20
CA GLU A 779 -33.18 4.17 12.77
C GLU A 779 -33.66 5.62 12.58
N ASP A 780 -32.97 6.42 11.77
CA ASP A 780 -33.35 7.80 11.49
C ASP A 780 -34.42 7.95 10.38
N GLU A 781 -34.73 9.19 9.98
CA GLU A 781 -35.76 9.46 8.97
C GLU A 781 -35.36 9.12 7.52
N THR A 782 -34.05 8.93 7.28
CA THR A 782 -33.49 8.52 5.99
C THR A 782 -33.36 7.00 5.86
N GLY A 783 -33.57 6.26 6.96
CA GLY A 783 -33.53 4.81 7.02
C GLY A 783 -32.19 4.21 7.44
N ARG A 784 -31.20 5.03 7.83
CA ARG A 784 -29.91 4.50 8.34
C ARG A 784 -30.11 3.98 9.75
N THR A 785 -29.43 2.88 10.06
CA THR A 785 -29.59 2.17 11.33
C THR A 785 -28.29 2.02 12.10
N ALA A 786 -28.37 2.08 13.43
CA ALA A 786 -27.30 1.63 14.31
C ALA A 786 -27.84 0.58 15.28
N GLU A 787 -27.01 -0.39 15.63
CA GLU A 787 -27.34 -1.43 16.60
C GLU A 787 -26.26 -1.54 17.67
N ARG A 788 -26.68 -1.70 18.93
CA ARG A 788 -25.77 -1.85 20.06
C ARG A 788 -26.35 -2.75 21.14
N SER A 789 -25.52 -3.66 21.67
CA SER A 789 -25.88 -4.53 22.78
C SER A 789 -25.25 -4.04 24.10
N PHE A 790 -26.02 -4.10 25.17
CA PHE A 790 -25.60 -3.71 26.51
C PHE A 790 -25.80 -4.86 27.51
N PRO A 791 -24.80 -5.20 28.33
CA PRO A 791 -25.01 -6.06 29.47
C PRO A 791 -25.79 -5.30 30.55
N ILE A 792 -26.89 -5.89 31.03
CA ILE A 792 -27.60 -5.41 32.20
C ILE A 792 -27.68 -6.49 33.28
N GLU A 793 -27.57 -6.09 34.53
CA GLU A 793 -27.65 -6.96 35.69
C GLU A 793 -28.98 -6.77 36.40
N MET A 794 -29.73 -7.85 36.54
CA MET A 794 -30.92 -7.90 37.38
C MET A 794 -30.52 -8.39 38.76
N GLU A 795 -30.80 -7.59 39.80
CA GLU A 795 -30.48 -7.95 41.18
C GLU A 795 -31.68 -7.91 42.11
N LEU A 796 -31.55 -8.54 43.27
CA LEU A 796 -32.48 -8.37 44.38
C LEU A 796 -31.78 -7.62 45.51
N GLY A 797 -32.16 -6.36 45.70
CA GLY A 797 -31.69 -5.53 46.78
C GLY A 797 -31.93 -6.19 48.14
N THR A 798 -30.88 -6.31 48.96
CA THR A 798 -30.98 -6.98 50.26
C THR A 798 -31.89 -6.27 51.25
N ASP A 799 -32.20 -5.00 51.02
CA ASP A 799 -33.13 -4.17 51.76
C ASP A 799 -34.58 -4.25 51.24
N ARG A 800 -34.83 -4.99 50.15
CA ARG A 800 -36.15 -5.12 49.49
C ARG A 800 -36.71 -6.54 49.46
N ILE A 801 -36.14 -7.42 50.28
CA ILE A 801 -36.53 -8.84 50.35
C ILE A 801 -37.98 -9.01 50.84
N ASP A 802 -38.45 -8.12 51.71
CA ASP A 802 -39.86 -8.03 52.13
C ASP A 802 -40.77 -7.65 50.97
N GLU A 803 -40.37 -6.68 50.14
CA GLU A 803 -41.11 -6.28 48.94
C GLU A 803 -41.25 -7.42 47.93
N LEU A 804 -40.20 -8.24 47.75
CA LEU A 804 -40.29 -9.47 46.94
C LEU A 804 -41.37 -10.42 47.45
N ILE A 805 -41.51 -10.58 48.77
CA ILE A 805 -42.54 -11.44 49.37
C ILE A 805 -43.93 -10.85 49.16
N GLU A 806 -44.09 -9.55 49.33
CA GLU A 806 -45.37 -8.87 49.06
C GLU A 806 -45.78 -9.01 47.59
N LEU A 807 -44.84 -8.83 46.66
CA LEU A 807 -45.06 -9.05 45.23
C LEU A 807 -45.41 -10.51 44.94
N GLY A 808 -44.72 -11.45 45.58
CA GLY A 808 -45.00 -12.88 45.49
C GLY A 808 -46.43 -13.22 45.95
N GLU A 809 -46.91 -12.64 47.05
CA GLU A 809 -48.30 -12.81 47.48
C GLU A 809 -49.29 -12.15 46.51
N ARG A 810 -49.00 -10.93 46.07
CA ARG A 810 -49.88 -10.13 45.19
C ARG A 810 -50.03 -10.73 43.80
N GLN A 811 -48.95 -11.24 43.21
CA GLN A 811 -48.95 -11.92 41.91
C GLN A 811 -49.36 -13.40 42.01
N GLY A 812 -49.63 -13.88 43.23
CA GLY A 812 -50.17 -15.21 43.46
C GLY A 812 -49.14 -16.32 43.52
N TYR A 813 -47.85 -16.04 43.56
CA TYR A 813 -46.80 -17.02 43.85
C TYR A 813 -46.86 -17.58 45.28
N ILE A 814 -47.43 -16.83 46.23
CA ILE A 814 -47.67 -17.27 47.61
C ILE A 814 -49.18 -17.33 47.86
N HIS A 815 -49.71 -18.53 48.12
CA HIS A 815 -51.16 -18.76 48.19
C HIS A 815 -51.75 -18.74 49.62
N ASP A 816 -50.94 -18.52 50.65
CA ASP A 816 -51.35 -18.56 52.07
C ASP A 816 -50.80 -17.37 52.84
N GLY A 817 -51.63 -16.41 53.22
CA GLY A 817 -51.20 -15.19 53.92
C GLY A 817 -50.48 -15.46 55.25
N LYS A 818 -50.80 -16.56 55.96
CA LYS A 818 -50.03 -16.95 57.17
C LYS A 818 -48.59 -17.37 56.85
N THR A 819 -48.37 -17.88 55.64
CA THR A 819 -47.05 -18.23 55.13
C THR A 819 -46.31 -16.98 54.67
N ALA A 820 -46.99 -16.06 53.96
CA ALA A 820 -46.46 -14.73 53.62
C ALA A 820 -45.97 -13.97 54.88
N ASP A 821 -46.82 -13.81 55.90
CA ASP A 821 -46.48 -13.18 57.19
C ASP A 821 -45.22 -13.78 57.85
N ARG A 822 -44.99 -15.09 57.65
CA ARG A 822 -43.85 -15.82 58.24
C ARG A 822 -42.58 -15.59 57.45
N LEU A 823 -42.68 -15.56 56.12
CA LEU A 823 -41.56 -15.24 55.25
C LEU A 823 -41.15 -13.78 55.44
N GLU A 824 -42.11 -12.85 55.51
CA GLU A 824 -41.87 -11.42 55.71
C GLU A 824 -41.09 -11.16 57.02
N ARG A 825 -41.54 -11.74 58.15
CA ARG A 825 -40.78 -11.69 59.42
C ARG A 825 -39.36 -12.24 59.30
N LYS A 826 -39.12 -13.21 58.41
CA LYS A 826 -37.78 -13.76 58.17
C LYS A 826 -36.96 -12.84 57.27
N ALA A 827 -37.56 -12.22 56.25
CA ALA A 827 -36.94 -11.17 55.43
C ALA A 827 -36.49 -9.99 56.28
N GLU A 828 -37.34 -9.48 57.19
CA GLU A 828 -36.97 -8.41 58.12
C GLU A 828 -35.73 -8.77 58.95
N ASN A 829 -35.59 -10.03 59.34
CA ASN A 829 -34.43 -10.49 60.10
C ASN A 829 -33.15 -10.45 59.26
N VAL A 830 -33.25 -10.78 57.96
CA VAL A 830 -32.15 -10.66 56.98
C VAL A 830 -31.77 -9.19 56.82
N GLN A 831 -32.73 -8.32 56.52
CA GLN A 831 -32.53 -6.88 56.32
C GLN A 831 -31.90 -6.22 57.57
N ARG A 832 -32.35 -6.60 58.78
CA ARG A 832 -31.81 -6.09 60.06
C ARG A 832 -30.52 -6.78 60.54
N ALA A 833 -29.90 -7.64 59.74
CA ALA A 833 -28.67 -8.31 60.13
C ALA A 833 -27.49 -7.34 60.27
N LYS A 834 -26.72 -7.48 61.35
CA LYS A 834 -25.63 -6.54 61.70
C LYS A 834 -24.34 -6.72 60.89
N ASN A 835 -24.19 -7.83 60.19
CA ASN A 835 -23.02 -8.18 59.38
C ASN A 835 -23.36 -9.28 58.37
N ASN A 836 -22.50 -9.47 57.36
CA ASN A 836 -22.70 -10.41 56.26
C ASN A 836 -22.88 -11.87 56.73
N PRO A 837 -22.05 -12.43 57.65
CA PRO A 837 -22.24 -13.81 58.10
C PRO A 837 -23.60 -14.03 58.81
N SER A 838 -24.05 -13.06 59.62
CA SER A 838 -25.39 -13.12 60.21
C SER A 838 -26.49 -12.97 59.16
N ARG A 839 -26.25 -12.22 58.07
CA ARG A 839 -27.21 -12.03 56.99
C ARG A 839 -27.36 -13.32 56.20
N ASP A 840 -26.26 -13.94 55.79
CA ASP A 840 -26.24 -15.21 55.06
C ASP A 840 -26.91 -16.34 55.85
N GLY A 841 -26.62 -16.46 57.15
CA GLY A 841 -27.28 -17.46 57.99
C GLY A 841 -28.80 -17.28 58.08
N LYS A 842 -29.29 -16.03 58.07
CA LYS A 842 -30.73 -15.73 58.08
C LYS A 842 -31.36 -15.86 56.70
N TRP A 843 -30.62 -15.52 55.65
CA TRP A 843 -30.99 -15.72 54.25
C TRP A 843 -31.24 -17.21 54.00
N ASN A 844 -30.30 -18.07 54.38
CA ASN A 844 -30.47 -19.53 54.28
C ASN A 844 -31.69 -20.03 55.08
N ALA A 845 -31.94 -19.46 56.26
CA ALA A 845 -33.10 -19.81 57.07
C ALA A 845 -34.44 -19.32 56.48
N LEU A 846 -34.42 -18.26 55.66
CA LEU A 846 -35.56 -17.79 54.88
C LEU A 846 -35.78 -18.70 53.67
N LEU A 847 -34.74 -18.95 52.89
CA LEU A 847 -34.76 -19.82 51.72
C LEU A 847 -35.24 -21.24 52.06
N HIS A 848 -34.66 -21.88 53.09
CA HIS A 848 -35.12 -23.21 53.54
C HIS A 848 -36.60 -23.23 53.95
N GLN A 849 -37.11 -22.13 54.54
CA GLN A 849 -38.52 -22.03 54.92
C GLN A 849 -39.42 -21.91 53.68
N MET A 850 -38.95 -21.22 52.65
CA MET A 850 -39.63 -21.06 51.37
C MET A 850 -39.63 -22.38 50.58
N GLU A 851 -38.47 -23.03 50.43
CA GLU A 851 -38.32 -24.36 49.81
C GLU A 851 -39.19 -25.42 50.48
N ALA A 852 -39.29 -25.42 51.82
CA ALA A 852 -40.15 -26.36 52.55
C ALA A 852 -41.66 -26.20 52.21
N GLN A 853 -42.06 -25.01 51.74
CA GLN A 853 -43.42 -24.69 51.32
C GLN A 853 -43.61 -24.71 49.79
N ALA A 854 -42.54 -24.89 49.02
CA ALA A 854 -42.58 -25.02 47.57
C ALA A 854 -43.49 -26.19 47.15
N GLY A 855 -44.28 -25.98 46.10
CA GLY A 855 -45.27 -26.94 45.59
C GLY A 855 -46.47 -27.18 46.52
N LYS A 856 -46.56 -26.47 47.66
CA LYS A 856 -47.68 -26.58 48.62
C LYS A 856 -48.40 -25.26 48.81
N LYS A 857 -47.65 -24.23 49.19
CA LYS A 857 -48.15 -22.90 49.52
C LYS A 857 -47.39 -21.77 48.84
N VAL A 858 -46.21 -22.09 48.32
CA VAL A 858 -45.39 -21.24 47.48
C VAL A 858 -45.23 -21.99 46.16
N ASP A 859 -45.40 -21.31 45.05
CA ASP A 859 -45.13 -21.85 43.72
C ASP A 859 -43.63 -22.17 43.56
N GLU A 860 -43.29 -23.29 42.91
CA GLU A 860 -41.89 -23.67 42.71
C GLU A 860 -41.14 -22.68 41.82
N SER A 861 -41.82 -22.06 40.84
CA SER A 861 -41.23 -21.05 39.95
C SER A 861 -40.79 -19.80 40.72
N PHE A 862 -41.39 -19.51 41.88
CA PHE A 862 -41.01 -18.35 42.67
C PHE A 862 -39.59 -18.48 43.25
N LEU A 863 -39.04 -19.69 43.37
CA LEU A 863 -37.70 -19.92 43.90
C LEU A 863 -36.59 -19.34 43.00
N SER A 864 -36.83 -19.15 41.70
CA SER A 864 -35.82 -18.60 40.78
C SER A 864 -35.46 -17.15 41.10
N TYR A 865 -36.39 -16.36 41.65
CA TYR A 865 -36.15 -14.97 42.05
C TYR A 865 -35.30 -14.80 43.32
N TRP A 866 -34.90 -15.92 43.95
CA TRP A 866 -34.15 -15.94 45.20
C TRP A 866 -32.75 -16.53 45.04
N LYS A 867 -32.35 -16.83 43.80
CA LYS A 867 -30.98 -17.20 43.50
C LYS A 867 -30.11 -15.94 43.63
N LYS A 868 -29.01 -16.08 44.36
CA LYS A 868 -27.98 -15.05 44.44
C LYS A 868 -27.15 -15.04 43.17
#